data_AF-A0A0B7IJZ5-F1
#
_entry.id   AF-A0A0B7IJZ5-F1
#
_cell.length_a   1.000
_cell.length_b   1.000
_cell.length_c   1.000
_cell.angle_alpha   90.00
_cell.angle_beta   90.00
_cell.angle_gamma   90.00
#
_symmetry.space_group_name_H-M   'P 1'
#
loop_
_entity.id
_entity.type
_entity.pdbx_description
1 polymer ?
#
loop_
_entity_poly.entity_id
_entity_poly.type
_entity_poly.pdbx_seq_one_letter_code
_entity_poly.pdbx_strand_id
1 'polypeptide(L)'
;MLEYGRATKRVGNGSTFVFISPTYLGSGLSGNPNISSDMDGIFGGKNVPVNVRDFQWKTFTPMQLNMDGWGSNPKYPHILGEPATSINRFYLKLKSELMPYAYSIAHQAIEGMPMVRAMFLEYPNAYTLGKSTQYQFLYGPYFLVAPIYQSTQSDTQGNDVRNGIYLPEGLWFDYFTGQAYRGNRIINHYDVPLWKLPVFVKAGAIIPMTHSHNNVTQIDSKLRKYEIYPGAKNTFVEYDDDGRTQAYLHGAHVTTSISSEWKNNELTLQIAPTKGNFNGFEKHKRTELNINTSVKPKKIRVKWGNKTIKLKEVTSQTEFENSQDVYFYNEKHNLNQFATSGSVFEKVVINKNPQLQIKISEKDITQSDLILKISGVGLSEKDNDLSKTGSLEKPTEASVEEQNRTAYTLKPQWKAVSNADYYEIDFEGMRYSTIKTTELLFEDLVPETSYKFAVRAVNESGQSDWVYFEAQTKANPLEFAIKGITATTSCKNQSSQGVEKLFDFDSSNMWHTDWSNTQAVPFEMVISLNTVNQLDKMEYLPRNAGLNGMIQEGTVYTSHDKVNWVKSGTFSWVTNHNTKIFEFADKPMARFVKIQVTKAVGGFGSGQELYIFKVPNTESYLPGDINHDGVLDSNDFTSYLNYTGLRKTDADFDYVSKGDINQNGLIDAYDISAVAIVLNGGVSATEYPMVSGAITLQPDRNTYVANQIVSVTVKGKDLKSVNALSMALDYNPQDYEFVGVEPLAVKHMENMTNDRLHSNARKGLYPTFVNMGEKPLLNGNTDLFVLKFRAKRSVTFQLKAQDIILVDTKLNSVVK
;
A
#
# COMPACT_ATOMS: atom_id res chain seq x y z
N MET A 1 12.24 -8.49 1.50
CA MET A 1 13.08 -7.30 1.80
C MET A 1 13.80 -6.91 0.53
N LEU A 2 13.32 -5.89 -0.19
CA LEU A 2 13.99 -5.07 -1.24
C LEU A 2 12.94 -4.52 -2.23
N GLU A 3 12.21 -3.47 -1.84
CA GLU A 3 11.47 -2.62 -2.80
C GLU A 3 11.18 -1.22 -2.21
N TYR A 4 12.16 -0.60 -1.54
CA TYR A 4 11.97 0.68 -0.82
C TYR A 4 12.31 1.94 -1.65
N GLY A 5 12.36 1.86 -2.99
CA GLY A 5 12.86 2.94 -3.85
C GLY A 5 11.87 3.61 -4.80
N ARG A 6 10.62 3.15 -4.92
CA ARG A 6 9.66 3.65 -5.91
C ARG A 6 8.28 3.96 -5.33
N ALA A 7 8.26 4.64 -4.19
CA ALA A 7 7.01 5.13 -3.62
C ALA A 7 6.75 6.56 -4.13
N THR A 8 6.57 6.68 -5.45
CA THR A 8 6.34 7.94 -6.16
C THR A 8 5.20 7.79 -7.16
N LYS A 9 4.02 8.34 -6.86
CA LYS A 9 2.96 8.50 -7.87
C LYS A 9 3.20 9.82 -8.59
N ARG A 10 3.35 9.77 -9.92
CA ARG A 10 3.23 10.99 -10.74
C ARG A 10 1.77 11.42 -10.68
N VAL A 11 1.50 12.54 -10.02
CA VAL A 11 0.24 13.27 -10.23
C VAL A 11 0.43 14.10 -11.50
N GLY A 12 -0.61 14.24 -12.32
CA GLY A 12 -0.60 14.63 -13.75
C GLY A 12 0.13 15.91 -14.20
N ASN A 13 0.84 16.62 -13.31
CA ASN A 13 1.60 17.83 -13.61
C ASN A 13 3.13 17.69 -13.42
N GLY A 14 3.67 16.47 -13.44
CA GLY A 14 5.13 16.24 -13.42
C GLY A 14 5.83 16.44 -12.07
N SER A 15 5.08 16.72 -11.00
CA SER A 15 5.60 16.78 -9.63
C SER A 15 5.56 15.39 -9.00
N THR A 16 6.70 14.92 -8.49
CA THR A 16 6.85 13.60 -7.86
C THR A 16 6.97 13.80 -6.35
N PHE A 17 6.01 13.31 -5.56
CA PHE A 17 6.08 13.37 -4.08
C PHE A 17 6.07 11.97 -3.46
N VAL A 18 6.56 11.89 -2.22
CA VAL A 18 7.08 10.70 -1.56
C VAL A 18 6.04 10.05 -0.63
N PHE A 19 5.80 8.75 -0.80
CA PHE A 19 4.79 7.92 -0.10
C PHE A 19 5.14 7.48 1.34
N ILE A 20 6.02 8.19 2.06
CA ILE A 20 6.67 7.58 3.23
C ILE A 20 5.84 7.61 4.55
N SER A 21 4.77 8.41 4.64
CA SER A 21 3.94 8.51 5.87
C SER A 21 3.27 7.18 6.31
N PRO A 22 2.48 6.47 5.49
CA PRO A 22 1.79 5.25 5.94
C PRO A 22 2.75 4.09 6.28
N THR A 23 3.92 4.04 5.67
CA THR A 23 4.96 3.05 6.01
C THR A 23 5.48 3.23 7.43
N TYR A 24 5.72 4.48 7.85
CA TYR A 24 6.15 4.79 9.21
C TYR A 24 5.07 4.44 10.24
N LEU A 25 3.80 4.72 9.91
CA LEU A 25 2.66 4.28 10.71
C LEU A 25 2.59 2.75 10.82
N GLY A 26 2.68 2.04 9.69
CA GLY A 26 2.63 0.58 9.64
C GLY A 26 3.74 -0.09 10.45
N SER A 27 4.95 0.48 10.45
CA SER A 27 6.06 -0.03 11.27
C SER A 27 5.77 0.10 12.77
N GLY A 28 5.31 1.27 13.22
CA GLY A 28 4.92 1.47 14.62
C GLY A 28 3.80 0.51 15.04
N LEU A 29 2.80 0.31 14.18
CA LEU A 29 1.70 -0.64 14.41
C LEU A 29 2.14 -2.11 14.39
N SER A 30 3.27 -2.41 13.74
CA SER A 30 3.88 -3.74 13.72
C SER A 30 4.82 -3.99 14.90
N GLY A 31 4.82 -3.12 15.91
CA GLY A 31 5.72 -3.22 17.06
C GLY A 31 7.19 -2.87 16.74
N ASN A 32 7.45 -2.17 15.64
CA ASN A 32 8.77 -1.67 15.28
C ASN A 32 8.81 -0.13 15.33
N PRO A 33 9.12 0.45 16.51
CA PRO A 33 9.15 1.91 16.67
C PRO A 33 10.41 2.57 16.08
N ASN A 34 11.46 1.80 15.81
CA ASN A 34 12.76 2.30 15.33
C ASN A 34 12.85 2.21 13.80
N ILE A 35 12.02 3.01 13.12
CA ILE A 35 12.01 3.09 11.66
C ILE A 35 12.85 4.25 11.12
N SER A 36 13.41 4.04 9.93
CA SER A 36 14.14 5.03 9.15
C SER A 36 13.84 4.90 7.66
N SER A 37 14.24 5.92 6.90
CA SER A 37 14.33 5.91 5.44
C SER A 37 15.33 6.97 4.99
N ASP A 38 15.78 6.84 3.74
CA ASP A 38 16.80 7.73 3.16
C ASP A 38 16.25 9.14 2.96
N MET A 39 17.00 10.15 3.41
CA MET A 39 16.71 11.56 3.17
C MET A 39 16.75 11.85 1.66
N ASP A 40 15.64 12.33 1.10
CA ASP A 40 15.48 12.59 -0.35
C ASP A 40 15.70 11.34 -1.24
N GLY A 41 15.62 10.13 -0.66
CA GLY A 41 15.87 8.86 -1.34
C GLY A 41 17.33 8.63 -1.75
N ILE A 42 17.76 7.37 -1.85
CA ILE A 42 19.11 7.01 -2.34
C ILE A 42 19.32 7.37 -3.82
N PHE A 43 18.30 7.17 -4.67
CA PHE A 43 18.31 7.49 -6.09
C PHE A 43 17.58 8.81 -6.39
N GLY A 44 17.78 9.38 -7.57
CA GLY A 44 17.13 10.65 -7.97
C GLY A 44 17.66 11.85 -7.19
N GLY A 45 16.88 12.94 -7.14
CA GLY A 45 17.23 14.19 -6.46
C GLY A 45 16.99 15.42 -7.35
N LYS A 46 17.74 16.51 -7.07
CA LYS A 46 17.67 17.82 -7.76
C LYS A 46 16.32 18.53 -7.69
N ASN A 47 15.41 18.10 -6.82
CA ASN A 47 14.12 18.73 -6.60
C ASN A 47 14.10 19.40 -5.21
N VAL A 48 14.23 20.73 -5.21
CA VAL A 48 14.32 21.54 -3.99
C VAL A 48 13.07 21.37 -3.10
N PRO A 49 11.83 21.52 -3.60
CA PRO A 49 10.64 21.26 -2.79
C PRO A 49 10.64 19.87 -2.15
N VAL A 50 10.88 18.81 -2.92
CA VAL A 50 10.85 17.43 -2.39
C VAL A 50 11.89 17.22 -1.29
N ASN A 51 13.12 17.67 -1.52
CA ASN A 51 14.20 17.60 -0.54
C ASN A 51 13.81 18.31 0.76
N VAL A 52 13.36 19.57 0.66
CA VAL A 52 12.95 20.37 1.83
C VAL A 52 11.78 19.72 2.56
N ARG A 53 10.73 19.29 1.84
CA ARG A 53 9.57 18.62 2.45
C ARG A 53 9.99 17.36 3.21
N ASP A 54 10.94 16.59 2.69
CA ASP A 54 11.41 15.37 3.34
C ASP A 54 12.19 15.64 4.64
N PHE A 55 13.06 16.64 4.66
CA PHE A 55 13.73 17.11 5.89
C PHE A 55 12.73 17.61 6.92
N GLN A 56 11.71 18.35 6.49
CA GLN A 56 10.69 18.91 7.37
C GLN A 56 9.97 17.83 8.18
N TRP A 57 9.33 16.86 7.51
CA TRP A 57 8.50 15.90 8.24
C TRP A 57 9.33 14.88 9.01
N LYS A 58 10.52 14.50 8.50
CA LYS A 58 11.42 13.56 9.19
C LYS A 58 12.07 14.14 10.44
N THR A 59 12.00 15.45 10.68
CA THR A 59 12.28 16.05 12.00
C THR A 59 11.49 15.36 13.10
N PHE A 60 10.26 14.94 12.81
CA PHE A 60 9.34 14.30 13.75
C PHE A 60 9.32 12.77 13.57
N THR A 61 10.49 12.17 13.35
CA THR A 61 10.66 10.72 13.21
C THR A 61 11.90 10.23 13.94
N PRO A 62 11.98 8.93 14.29
CA PRO A 62 13.09 8.39 15.09
C PRO A 62 14.44 8.60 14.43
N MET A 63 14.61 8.12 13.19
CA MET A 63 15.91 8.06 12.52
C MET A 63 15.88 8.70 11.13
N GLN A 64 17.01 9.28 10.73
CA GLN A 64 17.22 9.93 9.44
C GLN A 64 18.56 9.49 8.85
N LEU A 65 18.55 8.96 7.63
CA LEU A 65 19.75 8.47 6.96
C LEU A 65 20.03 9.29 5.69
N ASN A 66 21.14 10.03 5.68
CA ASN A 66 21.65 10.64 4.46
C ASN A 66 22.42 9.57 3.68
N MET A 67 21.70 8.74 2.91
CA MET A 67 22.28 7.61 2.19
C MET A 67 22.81 8.05 0.82
N ASP A 68 24.12 8.30 0.76
CA ASP A 68 24.79 8.90 -0.41
C ASP A 68 25.42 7.85 -1.35
N GLY A 69 25.81 8.29 -2.57
CA GLY A 69 26.63 7.52 -3.50
C GLY A 69 25.95 7.15 -4.82
N TRP A 70 24.62 7.23 -4.90
CA TRP A 70 23.85 6.76 -6.06
C TRP A 70 22.80 7.77 -6.56
N GLY A 71 22.72 8.93 -5.92
CA GLY A 71 21.76 9.99 -6.26
C GLY A 71 22.17 10.80 -7.49
N SER A 72 21.23 11.58 -8.02
CA SER A 72 21.51 12.59 -9.06
C SER A 72 22.31 13.78 -8.53
N ASN A 73 22.39 13.92 -7.21
CA ASN A 73 23.26 14.82 -6.45
C ASN A 73 23.65 14.12 -5.14
N PRO A 74 24.75 14.55 -4.49
CA PRO A 74 25.09 14.08 -3.15
C PRO A 74 23.93 14.27 -2.17
N LYS A 75 23.77 13.37 -1.20
CA LYS A 75 22.61 13.37 -0.29
C LYS A 75 22.87 14.13 1.02
N TYR A 76 23.45 15.33 0.93
CA TYR A 76 23.70 16.20 2.09
C TYR A 76 22.59 17.26 2.26
N PRO A 77 22.28 17.70 3.50
CA PRO A 77 21.21 18.67 3.78
C PRO A 77 21.40 20.04 3.13
N HIS A 78 22.61 20.39 2.70
CA HIS A 78 22.96 21.69 2.12
C HIS A 78 23.22 21.64 0.60
N ILE A 79 23.10 20.46 -0.02
CA ILE A 79 23.61 20.22 -1.37
C ILE A 79 22.87 21.01 -2.47
N LEU A 80 21.60 21.34 -2.24
CA LEU A 80 20.77 22.06 -3.22
C LEU A 80 20.84 23.58 -3.07
N GLY A 81 21.72 24.10 -2.20
CA GLY A 81 21.90 25.54 -1.99
C GLY A 81 20.73 26.20 -1.26
N GLU A 82 20.69 27.54 -1.30
CA GLU A 82 19.61 28.31 -0.68
C GLU A 82 18.34 28.34 -1.56
N PRO A 83 17.13 28.34 -0.97
CA PRO A 83 16.86 28.40 0.48
C PRO A 83 16.85 27.04 1.20
N ALA A 84 17.07 25.93 0.48
CA ALA A 84 16.98 24.57 1.03
C ALA A 84 17.94 24.36 2.22
N THR A 85 19.19 24.80 2.09
CA THR A 85 20.21 24.70 3.14
C THR A 85 19.74 25.30 4.46
N SER A 86 19.24 26.54 4.44
CA SER A 86 18.79 27.22 5.67
C SER A 86 17.55 26.57 6.27
N ILE A 87 16.59 26.17 5.43
CA ILE A 87 15.36 25.49 5.89
C ILE A 87 15.71 24.13 6.49
N ASN A 88 16.51 23.31 5.80
CA ASN A 88 16.92 22.00 6.29
C ASN A 88 17.69 22.11 7.61
N ARG A 89 18.59 23.11 7.74
CA ARG A 89 19.29 23.38 9.01
C ARG A 89 18.33 23.75 10.13
N PHE A 90 17.34 24.61 9.86
CA PHE A 90 16.32 25.00 10.85
C PHE A 90 15.56 23.77 11.39
N TYR A 91 15.12 22.87 10.52
CA TYR A 91 14.39 21.66 10.93
C TYR A 91 15.28 20.61 11.64
N LEU A 92 16.55 20.48 11.25
CA LEU A 92 17.52 19.65 11.97
C LEU A 92 17.83 20.20 13.37
N LYS A 93 17.91 21.53 13.50
CA LYS A 93 18.09 22.20 14.79
C LYS A 93 16.86 22.01 15.68
N LEU A 94 15.66 22.13 15.15
CA LEU A 94 14.43 21.80 15.87
C LEU A 94 14.43 20.34 16.38
N LYS A 95 14.86 19.38 15.55
CA LYS A 95 15.01 17.98 16.00
C LYS A 95 15.98 17.85 17.17
N SER A 96 17.10 18.56 17.13
CA SER A 96 18.08 18.56 18.23
C SER A 96 17.49 19.16 19.51
N GLU A 97 16.73 20.24 19.42
CA GLU A 97 16.10 20.87 20.59
C GLU A 97 15.05 19.97 21.24
N LEU A 98 14.35 19.14 20.46
CA LEU A 98 13.34 18.18 20.92
C LEU A 98 13.92 16.86 21.43
N MET A 99 15.25 16.71 21.52
CA MET A 99 15.88 15.43 21.91
C MET A 99 15.35 14.86 23.24
N PRO A 100 15.17 15.65 24.33
CA PRO A 100 14.62 15.10 25.58
C PRO A 100 13.18 14.59 25.45
N TYR A 101 12.31 15.30 24.71
CA TYR A 101 10.96 14.81 24.40
C TYR A 101 11.00 13.53 23.56
N ALA A 102 11.81 13.53 22.48
CA ALA A 102 12.00 12.39 21.60
C ALA A 102 12.50 11.15 22.35
N TYR A 103 13.48 11.33 23.24
CA TYR A 103 14.06 10.24 24.02
C TYR A 103 13.08 9.69 25.05
N SER A 104 12.25 10.56 25.64
CA SER A 104 11.19 10.15 26.56
C SER A 104 10.11 9.32 25.88
N ILE A 105 9.68 9.69 24.67
CA ILE A 105 8.70 8.88 23.92
C ILE A 105 9.34 7.64 23.26
N ALA A 106 10.65 7.64 23.03
CA ALA A 106 11.39 6.44 22.63
C ALA A 106 11.41 5.40 23.77
N HIS A 107 11.60 5.85 25.01
CA HIS A 107 11.46 4.99 26.19
C HIS A 107 10.04 4.41 26.31
N GLN A 108 8.99 5.24 26.11
CA GLN A 108 7.60 4.75 26.08
C GLN A 108 7.37 3.67 25.02
N ALA A 109 8.09 3.72 23.90
CA ALA A 109 7.97 2.73 22.83
C ALA A 109 8.50 1.34 23.22
N ILE A 110 9.35 1.25 24.24
CA ILE A 110 9.76 -0.04 24.84
C ILE A 110 8.56 -0.72 25.51
N GLU A 111 7.62 0.06 26.04
CA GLU A 111 6.38 -0.41 26.68
C GLU A 111 5.21 -0.59 25.69
N GLY A 112 5.44 -0.32 24.39
CA GLY A 112 4.53 -0.67 23.30
C GLY A 112 3.94 0.52 22.52
N MET A 113 3.92 1.74 23.07
CA MET A 113 3.36 2.90 22.36
C MET A 113 4.41 3.53 21.43
N PRO A 114 4.28 3.46 20.09
CA PRO A 114 5.31 3.95 19.18
C PRO A 114 5.54 5.46 19.28
N MET A 115 6.69 5.92 18.81
CA MET A 115 7.01 7.36 18.74
C MET A 115 6.15 8.06 17.68
N VAL A 116 6.03 7.44 16.50
CA VAL A 116 5.16 7.86 15.40
C VAL A 116 3.86 7.08 15.50
N ARG A 117 2.79 7.75 15.89
CA ARG A 117 1.50 7.13 16.26
C ARG A 117 0.47 7.38 15.17
N ALA A 118 -0.17 6.31 14.72
CA ALA A 118 -1.40 6.43 13.94
C ALA A 118 -2.48 7.13 14.77
N MET A 119 -3.32 7.95 14.13
CA MET A 119 -4.27 8.80 14.85
C MET A 119 -5.21 8.01 15.78
N PHE A 120 -5.62 6.80 15.36
CA PHE A 120 -6.54 5.95 16.13
C PHE A 120 -5.94 5.37 17.42
N LEU A 121 -4.61 5.40 17.60
CA LEU A 121 -3.99 4.95 18.86
C LEU A 121 -4.33 5.88 20.03
N GLU A 122 -4.59 7.16 19.74
CA GLU A 122 -4.93 8.18 20.74
C GLU A 122 -6.39 8.67 20.59
N TYR A 123 -6.93 8.64 19.37
CA TYR A 123 -8.26 9.17 19.05
C TYR A 123 -9.05 8.19 18.17
N PRO A 124 -9.49 7.04 18.71
CA PRO A 124 -10.24 6.05 17.94
C PRO A 124 -11.65 6.56 17.62
N ASN A 125 -11.97 6.67 16.32
CA ASN A 125 -13.32 6.93 15.81
C ASN A 125 -13.43 6.43 14.36
N ALA A 126 -14.64 6.46 13.79
CA ALA A 126 -14.89 5.95 12.43
C ALA A 126 -13.95 6.58 11.37
N TYR A 127 -13.61 7.86 11.52
CA TYR A 127 -12.73 8.58 10.60
C TYR A 127 -11.26 8.14 10.72
N THR A 128 -10.76 7.97 11.95
CA THR A 128 -9.36 7.60 12.21
C THR A 128 -9.08 6.10 12.05
N LEU A 129 -10.10 5.24 12.17
CA LEU A 129 -10.00 3.80 11.90
C LEU A 129 -9.89 3.47 10.40
N GLY A 130 -10.35 4.39 9.54
CA GLY A 130 -10.24 4.28 8.09
C GLY A 130 -8.90 4.77 7.54
N LYS A 131 -8.83 4.94 6.21
CA LYS A 131 -7.63 5.44 5.51
C LYS A 131 -7.49 6.97 5.53
N SER A 132 -8.49 7.70 6.02
CA SER A 132 -8.58 9.17 5.92
C SER A 132 -7.43 9.91 6.61
N THR A 133 -6.76 9.29 7.59
CA THR A 133 -5.63 9.90 8.30
C THR A 133 -4.27 9.29 7.95
N GLN A 134 -4.13 8.55 6.83
CA GLN A 134 -2.89 7.87 6.45
C GLN A 134 -1.69 8.81 6.18
N TYR A 135 -1.96 10.09 5.92
CA TYR A 135 -0.97 11.13 5.62
C TYR A 135 -0.78 12.15 6.77
N GLN A 136 -1.10 11.75 8.00
CA GLN A 136 -0.78 12.51 9.21
C GLN A 136 -0.53 11.54 10.37
N PHE A 137 0.16 12.01 11.39
CA PHE A 137 0.47 11.20 12.56
C PHE A 137 0.66 12.07 13.80
N LEU A 138 0.67 11.44 14.97
CA LEU A 138 1.14 12.07 16.20
C LEU A 138 2.58 11.67 16.46
N TYR A 139 3.44 12.65 16.77
CA TYR A 139 4.80 12.42 17.26
C TYR A 139 4.79 12.53 18.78
N GLY A 140 4.77 11.39 19.46
CA GLY A 140 4.37 11.29 20.86
C GLY A 140 2.94 11.80 21.07
N PRO A 141 2.57 12.21 22.29
CA PRO A 141 1.19 12.61 22.60
C PRO A 141 0.81 14.03 22.13
N TYR A 142 1.77 14.92 21.82
CA TYR A 142 1.50 16.37 21.72
C TYR A 142 1.62 16.99 20.34
N PHE A 143 2.42 16.42 19.44
CA PHE A 143 2.63 16.99 18.10
C PHE A 143 1.81 16.24 17.07
N LEU A 144 0.86 16.90 16.42
CA LEU A 144 0.22 16.42 15.21
C LEU A 144 0.99 16.93 14.00
N VAL A 145 1.47 16.02 13.16
CA VAL A 145 2.29 16.32 11.98
C VAL A 145 1.52 15.88 10.74
N ALA A 146 1.29 16.81 9.81
CA ALA A 146 0.55 16.54 8.56
C ALA A 146 1.41 16.95 7.36
N PRO A 147 2.28 16.05 6.85
CA PRO A 147 3.20 16.36 5.77
C PRO A 147 2.52 16.74 4.45
N ILE A 148 3.23 17.51 3.61
CA ILE A 148 2.90 17.66 2.20
C ILE A 148 3.30 16.38 1.47
N TYR A 149 2.33 15.72 0.84
CA TYR A 149 2.54 14.45 0.15
C TYR A 149 2.13 14.48 -1.32
N GLN A 150 1.52 15.56 -1.79
CA GLN A 150 1.11 15.75 -3.19
C GLN A 150 1.11 17.23 -3.56
N SER A 151 1.30 17.50 -4.86
CA SER A 151 1.15 18.84 -5.44
C SER A 151 -0.34 19.19 -5.50
N THR A 152 -0.81 20.07 -4.63
CA THR A 152 -2.24 20.42 -4.58
C THR A 152 -2.49 21.73 -5.34
N GLN A 153 -1.79 22.79 -4.94
CA GLN A 153 -1.73 24.10 -5.59
C GLN A 153 -0.29 24.60 -5.55
N SER A 154 0.67 23.73 -5.92
CA SER A 154 2.08 24.08 -5.87
C SER A 154 2.44 25.16 -6.89
N ASP A 155 3.14 26.20 -6.45
CA ASP A 155 3.75 27.19 -7.33
C ASP A 155 5.22 26.83 -7.65
N THR A 156 5.87 27.67 -8.48
CA THR A 156 7.27 27.49 -8.88
C THR A 156 8.28 27.75 -7.75
N GLN A 157 7.85 28.37 -6.65
CA GLN A 157 8.67 28.61 -5.45
C GLN A 157 8.54 27.48 -4.43
N GLY A 158 7.68 26.48 -4.68
CA GLY A 158 7.42 25.36 -3.79
C GLY A 158 6.45 25.66 -2.65
N ASN A 159 5.74 26.80 -2.72
CA ASN A 159 4.58 27.05 -1.87
C ASN A 159 3.44 26.16 -2.34
N ASP A 160 2.68 25.61 -1.42
CA ASP A 160 1.57 24.69 -1.71
C ASP A 160 0.46 24.86 -0.67
N VAL A 161 -0.60 24.09 -0.84
CA VAL A 161 -1.75 23.99 0.05
C VAL A 161 -1.87 22.56 0.57
N ARG A 162 -2.23 22.41 1.84
CA ARG A 162 -2.58 21.12 2.44
C ARG A 162 -4.07 21.05 2.74
N ASN A 163 -4.76 20.12 2.06
CA ASN A 163 -6.15 19.75 2.35
C ASN A 163 -6.20 18.49 3.21
N GLY A 164 -7.24 18.27 4.01
CA GLY A 164 -7.43 17.01 4.72
C GLY A 164 -6.58 16.86 5.99
N ILE A 165 -6.40 17.92 6.80
CA ILE A 165 -5.73 17.82 8.09
C ILE A 165 -6.78 17.61 9.18
N TYR A 166 -6.95 16.38 9.65
CA TYR A 166 -7.85 16.10 10.76
C TYR A 166 -7.22 16.54 12.08
N LEU A 167 -7.88 17.47 12.79
CA LEU A 167 -7.53 17.85 14.16
C LEU A 167 -8.53 17.18 15.12
N PRO A 168 -8.09 16.27 16.01
CA PRO A 168 -8.94 15.68 17.04
C PRO A 168 -9.52 16.72 17.99
N GLU A 169 -10.55 16.39 18.75
CA GLU A 169 -11.13 17.29 19.75
C GLU A 169 -10.07 17.93 20.67
N GLY A 170 -10.23 19.23 20.94
CA GLY A 170 -9.34 20.02 21.77
C GLY A 170 -8.98 21.36 21.13
N LEU A 171 -8.05 22.07 21.75
CA LEU A 171 -7.45 23.27 21.20
C LEU A 171 -6.04 22.92 20.72
N TRP A 172 -5.74 23.24 19.47
CA TRP A 172 -4.47 22.98 18.82
C TRP A 172 -3.83 24.29 18.39
N PHE A 173 -2.51 24.38 18.45
CA PHE A 173 -1.76 25.56 18.03
C PHE A 173 -0.82 25.19 16.91
N ASP A 174 -0.83 25.92 15.80
CA ASP A 174 0.27 25.86 14.84
C ASP A 174 1.57 26.17 15.57
N TYR A 175 2.52 25.23 15.56
CA TYR A 175 3.75 25.31 16.33
C TYR A 175 4.60 26.54 15.96
N PHE A 176 4.57 26.94 14.69
CA PHE A 176 5.43 27.98 14.13
C PHE A 176 4.82 29.38 14.21
N THR A 177 3.50 29.49 14.07
CA THR A 177 2.80 30.80 14.04
C THR A 177 2.04 31.10 15.31
N GLY A 178 1.71 30.08 16.10
CA GLY A 178 0.87 30.24 17.28
C GLY A 178 -0.63 30.37 17.01
N GLN A 179 -1.08 30.30 15.74
CA GLN A 179 -2.52 30.35 15.42
C GLN A 179 -3.23 29.17 16.08
N ALA A 180 -4.36 29.48 16.73
CA ALA A 180 -5.18 28.50 17.42
C ALA A 180 -6.23 27.91 16.48
N TYR A 181 -6.45 26.60 16.61
CA TYR A 181 -7.43 25.83 15.87
C TYR A 181 -8.22 24.98 16.87
N ARG A 182 -9.54 25.19 16.98
CA ARG A 182 -10.39 24.21 17.68
C ARG A 182 -10.49 22.95 16.84
N GLY A 183 -10.30 21.79 17.44
CA GLY A 183 -10.35 20.50 16.75
C GLY A 183 -11.76 19.98 16.52
N ASN A 184 -11.87 18.66 16.40
CA ASN A 184 -13.05 17.94 15.90
C ASN A 184 -13.49 18.44 14.52
N ARG A 185 -12.51 18.66 13.63
CA ARG A 185 -12.74 19.09 12.25
C ARG A 185 -11.54 18.75 11.36
N ILE A 186 -11.75 18.84 10.05
CA ILE A 186 -10.74 18.68 9.02
C ILE A 186 -10.41 20.05 8.45
N ILE A 187 -9.17 20.50 8.59
CA ILE A 187 -8.68 21.76 8.02
C ILE A 187 -8.31 21.53 6.56
N ASN A 188 -8.83 22.39 5.69
CA ASN A 188 -8.50 22.44 4.27
C ASN A 188 -7.94 23.82 3.90
N HIS A 189 -7.37 23.94 2.71
CA HIS A 189 -6.72 25.17 2.25
C HIS A 189 -5.72 25.75 3.25
N TYR A 190 -4.99 24.87 3.95
CA TYR A 190 -3.95 25.30 4.87
C TYR A 190 -2.71 25.72 4.08
N ASP A 191 -2.29 26.97 4.24
CA ASP A 191 -1.18 27.55 3.49
C ASP A 191 0.16 26.99 3.94
N VAL A 192 0.92 26.44 2.99
CA VAL A 192 2.20 25.78 3.24
C VAL A 192 3.29 26.40 2.36
N PRO A 193 3.82 27.58 2.72
CA PRO A 193 5.00 28.10 2.05
C PRO A 193 6.15 27.09 2.14
N LEU A 194 7.13 27.17 1.23
CA LEU A 194 8.20 26.16 1.12
C LEU A 194 8.86 25.82 2.48
N TRP A 195 9.04 26.81 3.34
CA TRP A 195 9.71 26.66 4.64
C TRP A 195 8.86 26.04 5.76
N LYS A 196 7.53 25.98 5.61
CA LYS A 196 6.63 25.62 6.71
C LYS A 196 6.11 24.20 6.52
N LEU A 197 6.07 23.42 7.60
CA LEU A 197 5.37 22.14 7.71
C LEU A 197 4.10 22.35 8.56
N PRO A 198 2.95 21.75 8.23
CA PRO A 198 1.82 21.71 9.15
C PRO A 198 2.15 20.86 10.38
N VAL A 199 2.41 21.55 11.51
CA VAL A 199 2.69 20.95 12.82
C VAL A 199 1.83 21.65 13.86
N PHE A 200 1.03 20.88 14.58
CA PHE A 200 0.12 21.40 15.59
C PHE A 200 0.44 20.83 16.96
N VAL A 201 0.46 21.69 17.98
CA VAL A 201 0.67 21.29 19.38
C VAL A 201 -0.63 21.39 20.14
N LYS A 202 -0.97 20.33 20.88
CA LYS A 202 -2.17 20.29 21.72
C LYS A 202 -2.04 21.23 22.92
N ALA A 203 -3.12 21.93 23.28
CA ALA A 203 -3.22 22.61 24.56
C ALA A 203 -3.01 21.64 25.73
N GLY A 204 -2.27 22.05 26.76
CA GLY A 204 -1.85 21.17 27.86
C GLY A 204 -0.53 20.43 27.61
N ALA A 205 0.11 20.59 26.45
CA ALA A 205 1.39 19.96 26.17
C ALA A 205 2.51 20.42 27.13
N ILE A 206 3.33 19.45 27.52
CA ILE A 206 4.54 19.62 28.33
C ILE A 206 5.69 19.01 27.51
N ILE A 207 6.58 19.85 27.00
CA ILE A 207 7.59 19.44 26.00
C ILE A 207 8.97 19.63 26.62
N PRO A 208 9.65 18.56 27.07
CA PRO A 208 11.05 18.61 27.43
C PRO A 208 11.92 18.97 26.23
N MET A 209 12.83 19.91 26.42
CA MET A 209 13.70 20.46 25.38
C MET A 209 15.13 20.63 25.89
N THR A 210 16.04 20.89 24.97
CA THR A 210 17.39 21.38 25.25
C THR A 210 17.74 22.55 24.32
N HIS A 211 18.95 23.08 24.41
CA HIS A 211 19.46 24.05 23.44
C HIS A 211 19.88 23.34 22.14
N SER A 212 19.81 24.07 21.03
CA SER A 212 20.17 23.52 19.73
C SER A 212 21.62 23.02 19.71
N HIS A 213 21.87 21.86 19.10
CA HIS A 213 23.19 21.22 19.06
C HIS A 213 23.38 20.48 17.74
N ASN A 214 24.61 20.02 17.45
CA ASN A 214 24.90 19.20 16.27
C ASN A 214 25.00 17.70 16.60
N ASN A 215 25.30 17.36 17.84
CA ASN A 215 25.35 15.98 18.33
C ASN A 215 25.15 15.96 19.87
N VAL A 216 24.87 14.77 20.41
CA VAL A 216 24.47 14.61 21.81
C VAL A 216 25.56 15.01 22.82
N THR A 217 26.84 15.04 22.44
CA THR A 217 27.91 15.46 23.38
C THR A 217 27.97 16.96 23.61
N GLN A 218 27.22 17.75 22.81
CA GLN A 218 27.07 19.20 22.98
C GLN A 218 25.83 19.57 23.82
N ILE A 219 25.03 18.59 24.26
CA ILE A 219 23.91 18.84 25.16
C ILE A 219 24.45 19.32 26.51
N ASP A 220 23.94 20.45 27.01
CA ASP A 220 24.27 20.93 28.35
C ASP A 220 23.58 20.06 29.42
N SER A 221 24.35 19.15 30.04
CA SER A 221 23.85 18.27 31.09
C SER A 221 23.37 19.00 32.35
N LYS A 222 23.78 20.28 32.53
CA LYS A 222 23.37 21.15 33.64
C LYS A 222 22.10 21.95 33.33
N LEU A 223 21.40 21.66 32.24
CA LEU A 223 20.15 22.30 31.87
C LEU A 223 19.01 21.27 31.88
N ARG A 224 17.85 21.71 32.38
CA ARG A 224 16.55 21.14 32.01
C ARG A 224 15.64 22.26 31.51
N LYS A 225 15.02 22.07 30.36
CA LYS A 225 14.20 23.09 29.70
C LYS A 225 12.85 22.49 29.33
N TYR A 226 11.77 23.24 29.57
CA TYR A 226 10.42 22.78 29.25
C TYR A 226 9.62 23.88 28.54
N GLU A 227 8.99 23.54 27.42
CA GLU A 227 7.96 24.36 26.80
C GLU A 227 6.57 23.87 27.23
N ILE A 228 5.75 24.79 27.72
CA ILE A 228 4.44 24.50 28.31
C ILE A 228 3.35 25.23 27.52
N TYR A 229 2.39 24.48 27.02
CA TYR A 229 1.14 25.00 26.50
C TYR A 229 0.06 24.89 27.60
N PRO A 230 -0.50 26.00 28.10
CA PRO A 230 -1.57 25.96 29.10
C PRO A 230 -2.78 25.17 28.59
N GLY A 231 -3.42 24.41 29.48
CA GLY A 231 -4.57 23.57 29.14
C GLY A 231 -5.09 22.79 30.35
N ALA A 232 -5.95 21.81 30.09
CA ALA A 232 -6.43 20.89 31.11
C ALA A 232 -5.27 20.17 31.82
N LYS A 233 -5.52 19.68 33.04
CA LYS A 233 -4.52 18.98 33.84
C LYS A 233 -3.88 17.84 33.04
N ASN A 234 -2.56 17.86 32.96
CA ASN A 234 -1.80 16.90 32.19
C ASN A 234 -0.46 16.58 32.89
N THR A 235 0.16 15.45 32.54
CA THR A 235 1.46 15.02 33.09
C THR A 235 2.31 14.40 31.99
N PHE A 236 3.60 14.72 31.99
CA PHE A 236 4.61 14.09 31.15
C PHE A 236 5.76 13.60 32.03
N VAL A 237 6.31 12.43 31.71
CA VAL A 237 7.48 11.88 32.40
C VAL A 237 8.67 12.01 31.45
N GLU A 238 9.60 12.88 31.81
CA GLU A 238 10.89 12.97 31.13
C GLU A 238 11.76 11.80 31.58
N TYR A 239 12.39 11.13 30.61
CA TYR A 239 13.33 10.03 30.80
C TYR A 239 14.73 10.45 30.35
N ASP A 240 15.76 10.00 31.09
CA ASP A 240 17.17 10.23 30.75
C ASP A 240 18.04 9.06 31.27
N ASP A 241 19.11 8.72 30.56
CA ASP A 241 20.09 7.69 30.93
C ASP A 241 21.49 8.03 30.40
N ASP A 242 22.43 7.07 30.36
CA ASP A 242 23.80 7.33 29.89
C ASP A 242 23.93 7.52 28.36
N GLY A 243 22.84 7.28 27.61
CA GLY A 243 22.71 7.43 26.16
C GLY A 243 23.56 6.47 25.32
N ARG A 244 24.17 5.43 25.93
CA ARG A 244 25.22 4.62 25.28
C ARG A 244 25.13 3.14 25.58
N THR A 245 24.88 2.75 26.82
CA THR A 245 25.00 1.35 27.26
C THR A 245 23.64 0.68 27.41
N GLN A 246 23.64 -0.62 27.69
CA GLN A 246 22.43 -1.38 28.01
C GLN A 246 22.04 -1.30 29.49
N ALA A 247 22.70 -0.47 30.30
CA ALA A 247 22.45 -0.40 31.74
C ALA A 247 21.01 0.03 32.08
N TYR A 248 20.33 0.74 31.17
CA TYR A 248 18.91 1.09 31.32
C TYR A 248 18.00 -0.13 31.50
N LEU A 249 18.35 -1.28 30.89
CA LEU A 249 17.62 -2.55 31.05
C LEU A 249 17.66 -3.08 32.49
N HIS A 250 18.60 -2.59 33.30
CA HIS A 250 18.77 -2.94 34.71
C HIS A 250 18.40 -1.79 35.65
N GLY A 251 17.63 -0.81 35.15
CA GLY A 251 17.13 0.31 35.96
C GLY A 251 18.12 1.47 36.15
N ALA A 252 19.24 1.50 35.43
CA ALA A 252 20.18 2.62 35.45
C ALA A 252 19.70 3.76 34.54
N HIS A 253 18.70 4.50 35.01
CA HIS A 253 18.13 5.66 34.35
C HIS A 253 17.55 6.62 35.39
N VAL A 254 17.11 7.79 34.95
CA VAL A 254 16.31 8.72 35.76
C VAL A 254 14.99 9.07 35.10
N THR A 255 14.02 9.42 35.94
CA THR A 255 12.73 9.96 35.49
C THR A 255 12.37 11.22 36.27
N THR A 256 11.77 12.19 35.57
CA THR A 256 11.23 13.42 36.18
C THR A 256 9.78 13.57 35.76
N SER A 257 8.85 13.56 36.72
CA SER A 257 7.43 13.79 36.45
C SER A 257 7.14 15.29 36.43
N ILE A 258 6.54 15.79 35.36
CA ILE A 258 6.13 17.18 35.20
C ILE A 258 4.63 17.23 34.99
N SER A 259 3.91 17.97 35.84
CA SER A 259 2.47 18.15 35.74
C SER A 259 2.10 19.62 35.57
N SER A 260 1.16 19.90 34.68
CA SER A 260 0.68 21.25 34.36
C SER A 260 -0.84 21.28 34.41
N GLU A 261 -1.43 22.31 35.01
CA GLU A 261 -2.88 22.54 35.03
C GLU A 261 -3.15 24.04 34.90
N TRP A 262 -3.97 24.42 33.93
CA TRP A 262 -4.49 25.77 33.78
C TRP A 262 -5.96 25.81 34.15
N LYS A 263 -6.28 26.56 35.21
CA LYS A 263 -7.63 26.68 35.75
C LYS A 263 -7.84 28.06 36.36
N ASN A 264 -9.01 28.66 36.16
CA ASN A 264 -9.37 29.97 36.73
C ASN A 264 -8.32 31.08 36.43
N ASN A 265 -7.80 31.12 35.20
CA ASN A 265 -6.73 32.04 34.76
C ASN A 265 -5.41 31.92 35.55
N GLU A 266 -5.19 30.82 36.27
CA GLU A 266 -3.92 30.49 36.93
C GLU A 266 -3.35 29.20 36.35
N LEU A 267 -2.10 29.26 35.87
CA LEU A 267 -1.33 28.08 35.49
C LEU A 267 -0.53 27.61 36.71
N THR A 268 -0.68 26.34 37.07
CA THR A 268 0.18 25.66 38.04
C THR A 268 1.01 24.61 37.30
N LEU A 269 2.33 24.73 37.39
CA LEU A 269 3.30 23.75 36.91
C LEU A 269 4.07 23.19 38.11
N GLN A 270 4.16 21.87 38.20
CA GLN A 270 4.97 21.17 39.19
C GLN A 270 5.96 20.25 38.47
N ILE A 271 7.24 20.42 38.78
CA ILE A 271 8.32 19.53 38.36
C ILE A 271 8.75 18.76 39.60
N ALA A 272 8.43 17.47 39.66
CA ALA A 272 8.75 16.61 40.80
C ALA A 272 10.27 16.40 40.95
N PRO A 273 10.77 15.96 42.11
CA PRO A 273 12.15 15.53 42.25
C PRO A 273 12.45 14.40 41.27
N THR A 274 13.60 14.48 40.61
CA THR A 274 14.10 13.42 39.71
C THR A 274 14.40 12.16 40.51
N LYS A 275 13.93 11.02 40.01
CA LYS A 275 14.09 9.70 40.65
C LYS A 275 15.01 8.81 39.81
N GLY A 276 15.73 7.90 40.46
CA GLY A 276 16.68 7.00 39.82
C GLY A 276 18.10 7.55 39.83
N ASN A 277 18.99 6.85 39.12
CA ASN A 277 20.39 7.26 38.95
C ASN A 277 21.03 6.45 37.81
N PHE A 278 22.08 7.01 37.20
CA PHE A 278 22.96 6.29 36.28
C PHE A 278 24.38 6.86 36.35
N ASN A 279 25.36 6.16 35.77
CA ASN A 279 26.74 6.62 35.76
C ASN A 279 26.90 7.89 34.91
N GLY A 280 27.33 8.99 35.53
CA GLY A 280 27.44 10.29 34.85
C GLY A 280 26.19 11.18 34.97
N PHE A 281 25.20 10.78 35.77
CA PHE A 281 24.03 11.61 36.05
C PHE A 281 24.42 12.94 36.73
N GLU A 282 24.10 14.06 36.08
CA GLU A 282 24.26 15.41 36.63
C GLU A 282 22.97 15.84 37.35
N LYS A 283 23.06 15.97 38.67
CA LYS A 283 21.93 16.34 39.53
C LYS A 283 21.79 17.85 39.75
N HIS A 284 22.84 18.62 39.51
CA HIS A 284 22.82 20.08 39.68
C HIS A 284 22.46 20.75 38.35
N LYS A 285 21.17 21.05 38.17
CA LYS A 285 20.65 21.64 36.93
C LYS A 285 20.01 23.02 37.14
N ARG A 286 20.24 23.91 36.19
CA ARG A 286 19.45 25.14 35.98
C ARG A 286 18.14 24.76 35.28
N THR A 287 17.07 25.52 35.55
CA THR A 287 15.76 25.27 34.94
C THR A 287 15.34 26.43 34.05
N GLU A 288 15.03 26.15 32.79
CA GLU A 288 14.44 27.11 31.84
C GLU A 288 13.01 26.69 31.50
N LEU A 289 12.08 27.65 31.48
CA LEU A 289 10.67 27.41 31.17
C LEU A 289 10.19 28.40 30.11
N ASN A 290 9.56 27.88 29.07
CA ASN A 290 8.88 28.66 28.05
C ASN A 290 7.38 28.44 28.19
N ILE A 291 6.67 29.42 28.76
CA ILE A 291 5.22 29.34 28.96
C ILE A 291 4.52 30.07 27.83
N ASN A 292 3.81 29.34 26.98
CA ASN A 292 3.05 29.93 25.88
C ASN A 292 1.84 30.70 26.45
N THR A 293 1.77 32.01 26.20
CA THR A 293 0.71 32.90 26.70
C THR A 293 0.64 34.15 25.84
N SER A 294 -0.52 34.47 25.30
CA SER A 294 -0.76 35.64 24.44
C SER A 294 -0.90 36.96 25.22
N VAL A 295 -0.97 36.88 26.55
CA VAL A 295 -1.07 38.03 27.45
C VAL A 295 0.11 38.03 28.41
N LYS A 296 0.68 39.21 28.66
CA LYS A 296 1.73 39.40 29.67
C LYS A 296 1.19 39.02 31.05
N PRO A 297 1.77 38.02 31.73
CA PRO A 297 1.22 37.55 33.01
C PRO A 297 1.32 38.59 34.13
N LYS A 298 0.35 38.55 35.06
CA LYS A 298 0.23 39.55 36.14
C LYS A 298 1.10 39.23 37.36
N LYS A 299 1.24 37.94 37.68
CA LYS A 299 1.96 37.50 38.88
C LYS A 299 2.61 36.15 38.63
N ILE A 300 3.89 36.05 38.99
CA ILE A 300 4.69 34.83 38.88
C ILE A 300 5.19 34.47 40.28
N ARG A 301 4.97 33.23 40.70
CA ARG A 301 5.47 32.69 41.98
C ARG A 301 6.17 31.37 41.72
N VAL A 302 7.42 31.29 42.13
CA VAL A 302 8.23 30.07 42.04
C VAL A 302 8.63 29.62 43.44
N LYS A 303 8.48 28.32 43.70
CA LYS A 303 8.95 27.67 44.91
C LYS A 303 9.84 26.49 44.59
N TRP A 304 10.84 26.29 45.44
CA TRP A 304 11.67 25.10 45.52
C TRP A 304 11.41 24.43 46.87
N GLY A 305 10.62 23.35 46.87
CA GLY A 305 9.95 22.86 48.07
C GLY A 305 9.17 23.98 48.77
N ASN A 306 9.51 24.26 50.03
CA ASN A 306 8.86 25.33 50.80
C ASN A 306 9.49 26.72 50.60
N LYS A 307 10.63 26.84 49.92
CA LYS A 307 11.37 28.10 49.76
C LYS A 307 10.91 28.85 48.51
N THR A 308 10.62 30.15 48.66
CA THR A 308 10.25 31.00 47.51
C THR A 308 11.51 31.48 46.79
N ILE A 309 11.53 31.40 45.46
CA ILE A 309 12.57 31.97 44.60
C ILE A 309 12.06 33.32 44.09
N LYS A 310 12.82 34.39 44.34
CA LYS A 310 12.51 35.73 43.83
C LYS A 310 13.06 35.84 42.41
N LEU A 311 12.18 36.13 41.45
CA LEU A 311 12.58 36.38 40.07
C LEU A 311 12.63 37.88 39.78
N LYS A 312 13.62 38.30 38.99
CA LYS A 312 13.72 39.67 38.46
C LYS A 312 13.22 39.71 37.00
N GLU A 313 12.39 40.69 36.67
CA GLU A 313 12.04 40.95 35.26
C GLU A 313 13.24 41.53 34.52
N VAL A 314 13.50 41.02 33.32
CA VAL A 314 14.46 41.59 32.38
C VAL A 314 13.74 42.02 31.10
N THR A 315 14.36 42.88 30.31
CA THR A 315 13.69 43.58 29.19
C THR A 315 14.14 43.12 27.81
N SER A 316 15.16 42.27 27.73
CA SER A 316 15.68 41.75 26.47
C SER A 316 16.09 40.28 26.58
N GLN A 317 16.14 39.62 25.43
CA GLN A 317 16.64 38.25 25.28
C GLN A 317 18.10 38.14 25.77
N THR A 318 18.95 39.12 25.46
CA THR A 318 20.36 39.14 25.90
C THR A 318 20.49 39.27 27.41
N GLU A 319 19.66 40.08 28.08
CA GLU A 319 19.64 40.15 29.55
C GLU A 319 19.16 38.84 30.17
N PHE A 320 18.14 38.19 29.56
CA PHE A 320 17.63 36.90 29.99
C PHE A 320 18.71 35.80 29.89
N GLU A 321 19.47 35.80 28.81
CA GLU A 321 20.57 34.86 28.57
C GLU A 321 21.68 34.97 29.62
N ASN A 322 22.07 36.21 29.96
CA ASN A 322 23.20 36.50 30.84
C ASN A 322 22.87 36.54 32.35
N SER A 323 21.60 36.39 32.74
CA SER A 323 21.15 36.49 34.13
C SER A 323 20.66 35.15 34.70
N GLN A 324 20.42 35.08 36.01
CA GLN A 324 19.84 33.93 36.72
C GLN A 324 18.69 34.40 37.61
N ASP A 325 17.73 33.52 37.88
CA ASP A 325 16.52 33.85 38.64
C ASP A 325 15.79 35.06 38.03
N VAL A 326 15.50 34.97 36.72
CA VAL A 326 14.87 36.04 35.92
C VAL A 326 13.67 35.54 35.14
N TYR A 327 12.83 36.48 34.70
CA TYR A 327 11.80 36.22 33.69
C TYR A 327 11.77 37.32 32.62
N PHE A 328 11.37 36.94 31.41
CA PHE A 328 11.22 37.82 30.25
C PHE A 328 9.93 37.46 29.50
N TYR A 329 9.09 38.44 29.19
CA TYR A 329 7.94 38.22 28.33
C TYR A 329 8.32 38.56 26.88
N ASN A 330 8.55 37.53 26.08
CA ASN A 330 8.93 37.65 24.68
C ASN A 330 7.67 37.69 23.80
N GLU A 331 7.27 38.90 23.38
CA GLU A 331 6.09 39.13 22.55
C GLU A 331 6.27 38.69 21.09
N LYS A 332 7.51 38.65 20.59
CA LYS A 332 7.82 38.37 19.19
C LYS A 332 9.02 37.43 19.12
N HIS A 333 8.77 36.15 19.40
CA HIS A 333 9.81 35.13 19.36
C HIS A 333 10.03 34.66 17.91
N ASN A 334 11.07 35.21 17.26
CA ASN A 334 11.47 34.76 15.93
C ASN A 334 12.25 33.44 16.01
N LEU A 335 11.70 32.37 15.46
CA LEU A 335 12.33 31.05 15.40
C LEU A 335 13.41 30.93 14.32
N ASN A 336 13.44 31.84 13.33
CA ASN A 336 14.44 31.79 12.27
C ASN A 336 15.79 32.34 12.75
N GLN A 337 16.57 31.48 13.41
CA GLN A 337 17.86 31.83 14.02
C GLN A 337 19.06 31.17 13.32
N PHE A 338 18.80 30.25 12.39
CA PHE A 338 19.82 29.40 11.77
C PHE A 338 19.97 29.61 10.26
N ALA A 339 19.31 30.63 9.70
CA ALA A 339 19.48 30.97 8.30
C ALA A 339 20.94 31.34 7.99
N THR A 340 21.40 31.01 6.79
CA THR A 340 22.69 31.49 6.29
C THR A 340 22.61 33.01 6.12
N SER A 341 23.60 33.73 6.64
CA SER A 341 23.61 35.19 6.58
C SER A 341 23.62 35.70 5.13
N GLY A 342 22.81 36.70 4.83
CA GLY A 342 22.59 37.24 3.48
C GLY A 342 21.65 36.40 2.60
N SER A 343 21.19 35.23 3.05
CA SER A 343 20.29 34.38 2.28
C SER A 343 18.89 34.97 2.16
N VAL A 344 18.12 34.53 1.16
CA VAL A 344 16.72 34.94 0.99
C VAL A 344 15.88 34.47 2.18
N PHE A 345 16.22 33.33 2.78
CA PHE A 345 15.52 32.76 3.92
C PHE A 345 15.76 33.51 5.22
N GLU A 346 16.90 34.18 5.41
CA GLU A 346 17.17 35.03 6.59
C GLU A 346 16.10 36.12 6.78
N LYS A 347 15.48 36.57 5.69
CA LYS A 347 14.42 37.60 5.70
C LYS A 347 13.06 37.06 6.14
N VAL A 348 12.88 35.74 6.22
CA VAL A 348 11.63 35.13 6.66
C VAL A 348 11.53 35.24 8.18
N VAL A 349 10.52 35.97 8.67
CA VAL A 349 10.26 36.11 10.11
C VAL A 349 9.27 35.03 10.53
N ILE A 350 9.72 34.10 11.38
CA ILE A 350 8.87 33.02 11.92
C ILE A 350 8.44 33.44 13.33
N ASN A 351 7.38 34.25 13.40
CA ASN A 351 6.83 34.72 14.67
C ASN A 351 6.00 33.63 15.35
N LYS A 352 6.58 32.95 16.34
CA LYS A 352 5.84 32.05 17.23
C LYS A 352 4.88 32.85 18.13
N ASN A 353 3.91 32.18 18.75
CA ASN A 353 3.10 32.81 19.79
C ASN A 353 3.99 33.42 20.90
N PRO A 354 3.52 34.48 21.58
CA PRO A 354 4.24 35.06 22.72
C PRO A 354 4.52 34.04 23.83
N GLN A 355 5.65 34.20 24.50
CA GLN A 355 6.11 33.31 25.56
C GLN A 355 6.59 34.10 26.78
N LEU A 356 6.16 33.68 27.98
CA LEU A 356 6.83 34.02 29.22
C LEU A 356 7.99 33.04 29.41
N GLN A 357 9.21 33.55 29.29
CA GLN A 357 10.44 32.81 29.54
C GLN A 357 10.87 33.01 31.01
N ILE A 358 11.25 31.94 31.68
CA ILE A 358 11.72 31.94 33.07
C ILE A 358 13.03 31.16 33.15
N LYS A 359 14.02 31.70 33.86
CA LYS A 359 15.29 31.04 34.14
C LYS A 359 15.55 31.01 35.64
N ILE A 360 15.83 29.82 36.16
CA ILE A 360 16.02 29.56 37.59
C ILE A 360 17.42 29.01 37.80
N SER A 361 18.11 29.56 38.80
CA SER A 361 19.46 29.17 39.20
C SER A 361 19.56 27.68 39.51
N GLU A 362 20.78 27.16 39.45
CA GLU A 362 21.09 25.75 39.69
C GLU A 362 20.50 25.23 41.02
N LYS A 363 19.95 24.01 40.98
CA LYS A 363 19.42 23.26 42.11
C LYS A 363 19.78 21.77 41.98
N ASP A 364 19.89 21.08 43.10
CA ASP A 364 19.93 19.61 43.12
C ASP A 364 18.53 19.05 42.83
N ILE A 365 18.31 18.59 41.60
CA ILE A 365 16.99 18.20 41.09
C ILE A 365 16.39 16.96 41.78
N THR A 366 17.15 16.26 42.61
CA THR A 366 16.72 15.06 43.34
C THR A 366 16.04 15.37 44.68
N GLN A 367 16.17 16.60 45.19
CA GLN A 367 15.85 16.91 46.59
C GLN A 367 14.44 17.45 46.82
N SER A 368 13.89 18.22 45.89
CA SER A 368 12.60 18.90 46.08
C SER A 368 11.95 19.19 44.74
N ASP A 369 10.64 19.45 44.78
CA ASP A 369 9.90 19.88 43.60
C ASP A 369 10.11 21.36 43.31
N LEU A 370 9.91 21.72 42.05
CA LEU A 370 9.77 23.09 41.60
C LEU A 370 8.30 23.36 41.29
N ILE A 371 7.69 24.28 42.03
CA ILE A 371 6.29 24.68 41.83
C ILE A 371 6.26 26.11 41.28
N LEU A 372 5.73 26.25 40.07
CA LEU A 372 5.48 27.53 39.42
C LEU A 372 3.96 27.79 39.39
N LYS A 373 3.56 28.98 39.85
CA LYS A 373 2.20 29.50 39.72
C LYS A 373 2.20 30.82 38.98
N ILE A 374 1.43 30.92 37.92
CA ILE A 374 1.31 32.13 37.09
C ILE A 374 -0.15 32.54 37.02
N SER A 375 -0.46 33.74 37.54
CA SER A 375 -1.79 34.33 37.43
C SER A 375 -1.87 35.26 36.21
N GLY A 376 -2.96 35.20 35.45
CA GLY A 376 -3.17 36.01 34.25
C GLY A 376 -2.60 35.41 32.97
N VAL A 377 -2.45 34.08 32.90
CA VAL A 377 -2.16 33.37 31.64
C VAL A 377 -3.41 33.40 30.77
N GLY A 378 -3.24 33.67 29.48
CA GLY A 378 -4.32 33.66 28.49
C GLY A 378 -3.80 33.25 27.12
N LEU A 379 -4.61 32.50 26.38
CA LEU A 379 -4.31 32.07 25.01
C LEU A 379 -5.27 32.79 24.06
N SER A 380 -4.73 33.41 23.01
CA SER A 380 -5.54 33.97 21.93
C SER A 380 -6.13 32.85 21.11
N GLU A 381 -7.45 32.82 21.02
CA GLU A 381 -8.17 31.95 20.09
C GLU A 381 -8.58 32.67 18.80
N LYS A 382 -7.97 33.83 18.53
CA LYS A 382 -8.23 34.57 17.30
C LYS A 382 -7.94 33.67 16.09
N ASP A 383 -8.96 33.44 15.28
CA ASP A 383 -8.83 32.76 14.00
C ASP A 383 -8.38 33.79 12.95
N ASN A 384 -7.14 33.64 12.46
CA ASN A 384 -6.58 34.59 11.49
C ASN A 384 -7.15 34.38 10.08
N ASP A 385 -7.88 33.29 9.84
CA ASP A 385 -8.60 33.06 8.59
C ASP A 385 -9.95 33.78 8.55
N LEU A 386 -10.39 34.40 9.66
CA LEU A 386 -11.62 35.19 9.74
C LEU A 386 -11.29 36.68 9.78
N SER A 387 -11.91 37.45 8.89
CA SER A 387 -11.66 38.90 8.76
C SER A 387 -12.86 39.69 8.26
N LYS A 388 -13.76 39.05 7.50
CA LYS A 388 -14.97 39.69 6.98
C LYS A 388 -16.06 39.64 8.03
N THR A 389 -16.89 40.68 8.02
CA THR A 389 -18.03 40.83 8.92
C THR A 389 -19.31 41.07 8.12
N GLY A 390 -20.47 40.92 8.78
CA GLY A 390 -21.78 41.09 8.16
C GLY A 390 -22.55 39.78 7.98
N SER A 391 -23.79 39.88 7.49
CA SER A 391 -24.67 38.74 7.28
C SER A 391 -24.15 37.81 6.18
N LEU A 392 -24.39 36.51 6.36
CA LEU A 392 -24.07 35.46 5.40
C LEU A 392 -25.37 34.82 4.90
N GLU A 393 -25.57 34.87 3.59
CA GLU A 393 -26.59 34.07 2.93
C GLU A 393 -26.14 32.60 2.86
N LYS A 394 -27.09 31.67 2.84
CA LYS A 394 -26.77 30.26 2.61
C LYS A 394 -26.22 30.05 1.19
N PRO A 395 -25.24 29.16 0.96
CA PRO A 395 -24.73 28.86 -0.38
C PRO A 395 -25.86 28.47 -1.35
N THR A 396 -25.75 28.88 -2.62
CA THR A 396 -26.71 28.50 -3.67
C THR A 396 -26.04 27.62 -4.71
N GLU A 397 -26.85 26.84 -5.45
CA GLU A 397 -26.38 25.90 -6.49
C GLU A 397 -25.39 24.85 -5.96
N ALA A 398 -25.51 24.50 -4.68
CA ALA A 398 -24.74 23.44 -4.06
C ALA A 398 -25.10 22.07 -4.67
N SER A 399 -24.16 21.45 -5.38
CA SER A 399 -24.37 20.19 -6.10
C SER A 399 -23.05 19.49 -6.43
N VAL A 400 -23.12 18.28 -7.00
CA VAL A 400 -21.98 17.64 -7.69
C VAL A 400 -22.39 17.43 -9.14
N GLU A 401 -21.81 18.20 -10.06
CA GLU A 401 -22.12 18.07 -11.49
C GLU A 401 -21.57 16.78 -12.12
N GLU A 402 -22.12 16.35 -13.25
CA GLU A 402 -21.84 15.06 -13.88
C GLU A 402 -20.35 14.84 -14.23
N GLN A 403 -19.65 15.90 -14.65
CA GLN A 403 -18.22 15.87 -14.93
C GLN A 403 -17.34 15.82 -13.67
N ASN A 404 -17.90 16.16 -12.51
CA ASN A 404 -17.24 16.16 -11.20
C ASN A 404 -17.52 14.87 -10.40
N ARG A 405 -18.13 13.87 -11.05
CA ARG A 405 -18.42 12.54 -10.52
C ARG A 405 -17.56 11.50 -11.21
N THR A 406 -16.85 10.70 -10.44
CA THR A 406 -16.20 9.47 -10.91
C THR A 406 -16.66 8.28 -10.06
N ALA A 407 -16.11 7.09 -10.31
CA ALA A 407 -16.42 5.92 -9.51
C ALA A 407 -15.92 6.03 -8.06
N TYR A 408 -14.86 6.81 -7.83
CA TYR A 408 -14.18 6.87 -6.53
C TYR A 408 -14.07 8.28 -5.97
N THR A 409 -14.61 9.28 -6.67
CA THR A 409 -14.51 10.68 -6.27
C THR A 409 -15.80 11.44 -6.54
N LEU A 410 -16.06 12.41 -5.66
CA LEU A 410 -17.10 13.42 -5.82
C LEU A 410 -16.48 14.78 -5.51
N LYS A 411 -16.71 15.77 -6.36
CA LYS A 411 -16.28 17.15 -6.11
C LYS A 411 -17.48 18.09 -6.02
N PRO A 412 -18.08 18.26 -4.83
CA PRO A 412 -19.08 19.29 -4.60
C PRO A 412 -18.63 20.68 -4.98
N GLN A 413 -19.58 21.47 -5.49
CA GLN A 413 -19.41 22.87 -5.88
C GLN A 413 -20.63 23.71 -5.47
N TRP A 414 -20.43 25.01 -5.30
CA TRP A 414 -21.50 25.98 -4.98
C TRP A 414 -21.12 27.39 -5.49
N LYS A 415 -22.05 28.34 -5.41
CA LYS A 415 -21.76 29.75 -5.70
C LYS A 415 -21.11 30.46 -4.52
N ALA A 416 -20.20 31.39 -4.82
CA ALA A 416 -19.57 32.22 -3.81
C ALA A 416 -20.60 33.07 -3.04
N VAL A 417 -20.46 33.12 -1.72
CA VAL A 417 -21.30 33.92 -0.82
C VAL A 417 -20.57 35.21 -0.47
N SER A 418 -21.24 36.36 -0.62
CA SER A 418 -20.69 37.66 -0.19
C SER A 418 -20.39 37.66 1.31
N ASN A 419 -19.32 38.34 1.71
CA ASN A 419 -18.81 38.39 3.09
C ASN A 419 -18.29 37.06 3.67
N ALA A 420 -18.30 35.94 2.93
CA ALA A 420 -17.70 34.69 3.39
C ALA A 420 -16.16 34.80 3.36
N ASP A 421 -15.52 34.39 4.46
CA ASP A 421 -14.07 34.18 4.52
C ASP A 421 -13.72 32.77 4.03
N TYR A 422 -14.51 31.76 4.43
CA TYR A 422 -14.40 30.38 3.97
C TYR A 422 -15.74 29.65 4.04
N TYR A 423 -15.74 28.38 3.65
CA TYR A 423 -16.87 27.46 3.75
C TYR A 423 -16.55 26.26 4.63
N GLU A 424 -17.60 25.64 5.14
CA GLU A 424 -17.55 24.34 5.78
C GLU A 424 -18.46 23.35 5.04
N ILE A 425 -18.05 22.08 4.98
CA ILE A 425 -18.86 20.95 4.50
C ILE A 425 -19.02 19.95 5.64
N ASP A 426 -20.24 19.50 5.90
CA ASP A 426 -20.50 18.26 6.65
C ASP A 426 -20.56 17.10 5.66
N PHE A 427 -19.74 16.07 5.91
CA PHE A 427 -19.67 14.86 5.11
C PHE A 427 -19.39 13.66 6.01
N GLU A 428 -20.26 12.64 5.98
CA GLU A 428 -20.16 11.44 6.82
C GLU A 428 -19.98 11.76 8.32
N GLY A 429 -20.68 12.79 8.82
CA GLY A 429 -20.62 13.24 10.22
C GLY A 429 -19.34 13.99 10.60
N MET A 430 -18.51 14.33 9.62
CA MET A 430 -17.26 15.06 9.81
C MET A 430 -17.33 16.45 9.19
N ARG A 431 -16.84 17.45 9.94
CA ARG A 431 -16.81 18.84 9.49
C ARG A 431 -15.49 19.16 8.79
N TYR A 432 -15.54 19.34 7.47
CA TYR A 432 -14.48 19.89 6.65
C TYR A 432 -14.59 21.41 6.69
N SER A 433 -13.52 22.09 7.06
CA SER A 433 -13.50 23.53 7.37
C SER A 433 -12.42 24.25 6.58
N THR A 434 -12.43 25.58 6.71
CA THR A 434 -11.44 26.50 6.13
C THR A 434 -11.32 26.36 4.62
N ILE A 435 -12.39 25.94 3.94
CA ILE A 435 -12.41 25.80 2.48
C ILE A 435 -12.47 27.20 1.87
N LYS A 436 -11.36 27.67 1.31
CA LYS A 436 -11.23 29.04 0.76
C LYS A 436 -11.73 29.15 -0.70
N THR A 437 -12.09 28.03 -1.32
CA THR A 437 -12.67 27.91 -2.66
C THR A 437 -14.16 27.57 -2.58
N THR A 438 -14.83 27.49 -3.74
CA THR A 438 -16.24 27.09 -3.85
C THR A 438 -16.41 25.65 -4.32
N GLU A 439 -15.40 24.82 -4.10
CA GLU A 439 -15.42 23.38 -4.38
C GLU A 439 -14.39 22.65 -3.49
N LEU A 440 -14.62 21.37 -3.22
CA LEU A 440 -13.68 20.49 -2.52
C LEU A 440 -13.78 19.07 -3.08
N LEU A 441 -12.64 18.43 -3.36
CA LEU A 441 -12.60 17.04 -3.85
C LEU A 441 -12.64 16.06 -2.68
N PHE A 442 -13.54 15.08 -2.76
CA PHE A 442 -13.58 13.90 -1.89
C PHE A 442 -13.16 12.68 -2.70
N GLU A 443 -12.23 11.90 -2.16
CA GLU A 443 -11.59 10.74 -2.81
C GLU A 443 -11.81 9.46 -1.99
N ASP A 444 -11.34 8.32 -2.51
CA ASP A 444 -11.44 7.00 -1.88
C ASP A 444 -12.89 6.58 -1.53
N LEU A 445 -13.86 7.06 -2.32
CA LEU A 445 -15.27 6.73 -2.15
C LEU A 445 -15.60 5.36 -2.76
N VAL A 446 -16.61 4.70 -2.22
CA VAL A 446 -17.16 3.46 -2.79
C VAL A 446 -17.96 3.78 -4.07
N PRO A 447 -17.76 3.05 -5.18
CA PRO A 447 -18.57 3.14 -6.39
C PRO A 447 -20.06 2.92 -6.16
N GLU A 448 -20.89 3.48 -7.05
CA GLU A 448 -22.37 3.40 -7.03
C GLU A 448 -23.04 3.72 -5.68
N THR A 449 -22.36 4.46 -4.82
CA THR A 449 -22.81 4.78 -3.46
C THR A 449 -23.28 6.22 -3.41
N SER A 450 -24.46 6.44 -2.82
CA SER A 450 -25.01 7.78 -2.61
C SER A 450 -24.47 8.37 -1.32
N TYR A 451 -23.93 9.58 -1.40
CA TYR A 451 -23.39 10.32 -0.26
C TYR A 451 -24.16 11.62 -0.05
N LYS A 452 -24.29 12.01 1.22
CA LYS A 452 -24.95 13.25 1.63
C LYS A 452 -23.91 14.29 2.02
N PHE A 453 -24.15 15.51 1.60
CA PHE A 453 -23.33 16.68 1.89
C PHE A 453 -24.20 17.77 2.49
N ALA A 454 -23.62 18.59 3.36
CA ALA A 454 -24.16 19.88 3.71
C ALA A 454 -23.08 20.95 3.58
N VAL A 455 -23.37 22.12 3.01
CA VAL A 455 -22.40 23.23 2.91
C VAL A 455 -22.93 24.51 3.55
N ARG A 456 -22.05 25.30 4.16
CA ARG A 456 -22.36 26.64 4.69
C ARG A 456 -21.18 27.61 4.53
N ALA A 457 -21.48 28.90 4.55
CA ALA A 457 -20.48 29.97 4.58
C ALA A 457 -20.12 30.35 6.03
N VAL A 458 -18.88 30.83 6.26
CA VAL A 458 -18.38 31.27 7.56
C VAL A 458 -17.57 32.57 7.41
N ASN A 459 -17.71 33.46 8.38
CA ASN A 459 -16.94 34.70 8.53
C ASN A 459 -16.76 35.04 10.03
N GLU A 460 -16.16 36.18 10.36
CA GLU A 460 -15.92 36.58 11.76
C GLU A 460 -17.22 36.78 12.55
N SER A 461 -18.32 37.17 11.88
CA SER A 461 -19.63 37.38 12.53
C SER A 461 -20.40 36.08 12.81
N GLY A 462 -20.02 34.97 12.19
CA GLY A 462 -20.65 33.67 12.39
C GLY A 462 -20.71 32.82 11.13
N GLN A 463 -21.80 32.08 10.97
CA GLN A 463 -21.97 31.08 9.92
C GLN A 463 -23.39 31.18 9.34
N SER A 464 -23.55 30.87 8.05
CA SER A 464 -24.88 30.75 7.42
C SER A 464 -25.59 29.45 7.84
N ASP A 465 -26.86 29.32 7.46
CA ASP A 465 -27.55 28.03 7.46
C ASP A 465 -26.88 27.02 6.52
N TRP A 466 -27.06 25.74 6.83
CA TRP A 466 -26.62 24.61 6.01
C TRP A 466 -27.52 24.42 4.78
N VAL A 467 -26.90 24.03 3.67
CA VAL A 467 -27.59 23.56 2.46
C VAL A 467 -27.23 22.12 2.19
N TYR A 468 -28.23 21.25 2.21
CA TYR A 468 -28.09 19.81 2.03
C TYR A 468 -28.30 19.41 0.58
N PHE A 469 -27.47 18.50 0.09
CA PHE A 469 -27.57 17.89 -1.23
C PHE A 469 -26.95 16.50 -1.21
N GLU A 470 -27.20 15.71 -2.26
CA GLU A 470 -26.67 14.35 -2.38
C GLU A 470 -26.05 14.13 -3.76
N ALA A 471 -25.12 13.19 -3.83
CA ALA A 471 -24.56 12.74 -5.09
C ALA A 471 -24.12 11.28 -4.99
N GLN A 472 -24.32 10.55 -6.08
CA GLN A 472 -23.89 9.16 -6.19
C GLN A 472 -22.59 9.06 -7.00
N THR A 473 -21.64 8.26 -6.54
CA THR A 473 -20.47 7.89 -7.36
C THR A 473 -20.90 7.08 -8.60
N LYS A 474 -20.04 7.04 -9.63
CA LYS A 474 -20.31 6.26 -10.85
C LYS A 474 -20.05 4.77 -10.63
N ALA A 475 -20.51 3.94 -11.57
CA ALA A 475 -20.13 2.53 -11.65
C ALA A 475 -18.62 2.37 -11.72
N ASN A 476 -18.10 1.32 -11.08
CA ASN A 476 -16.69 0.99 -11.17
C ASN A 476 -16.36 0.64 -12.64
N PRO A 477 -15.53 1.43 -13.34
CA PRO A 477 -15.26 1.19 -14.75
C PRO A 477 -14.58 -0.16 -15.01
N LEU A 478 -13.98 -0.78 -13.98
CA LEU A 478 -13.27 -2.05 -14.06
C LEU A 478 -13.98 -3.18 -13.30
N GLU A 479 -15.26 -3.03 -12.95
CA GLU A 479 -16.02 -4.04 -12.19
C GLU A 479 -15.97 -5.42 -12.82
N PHE A 480 -16.18 -5.48 -14.14
CA PHE A 480 -16.23 -6.72 -14.91
C PHE A 480 -14.91 -7.03 -15.62
N ALA A 481 -13.82 -6.30 -15.32
CA ALA A 481 -12.51 -6.61 -15.84
C ALA A 481 -11.97 -7.89 -15.17
N ILE A 482 -11.63 -8.88 -15.99
CA ILE A 482 -11.11 -10.18 -15.54
C ILE A 482 -9.71 -9.97 -14.95
N LYS A 483 -9.49 -10.48 -13.74
CA LYS A 483 -8.22 -10.37 -13.00
C LYS A 483 -7.43 -11.68 -13.05
N GLY A 484 -6.15 -11.59 -12.71
CA GLY A 484 -5.27 -12.77 -12.65
C GLY A 484 -4.96 -13.35 -14.03
N ILE A 485 -5.07 -12.56 -15.09
CA ILE A 485 -4.74 -12.95 -16.46
C ILE A 485 -3.23 -13.17 -16.58
N THR A 486 -2.84 -14.17 -17.37
CA THR A 486 -1.44 -14.36 -17.79
C THR A 486 -1.32 -14.31 -19.30
N ALA A 487 -0.16 -13.97 -19.83
CA ALA A 487 0.04 -13.89 -21.27
C ALA A 487 1.47 -14.26 -21.70
N THR A 488 1.60 -14.64 -22.97
CA THR A 488 2.88 -14.87 -23.64
C THR A 488 2.88 -14.17 -25.00
N THR A 489 4.06 -13.77 -25.46
CA THR A 489 4.26 -13.17 -26.78
C THR A 489 5.15 -14.06 -27.65
N SER A 490 4.90 -14.11 -28.97
CA SER A 490 5.75 -14.82 -29.91
C SER A 490 7.09 -14.12 -30.19
N CYS A 491 7.23 -12.86 -29.73
CA CYS A 491 8.46 -12.09 -29.77
C CYS A 491 8.98 -11.84 -28.35
N LYS A 492 10.29 -11.54 -28.24
CA LYS A 492 10.94 -11.30 -26.96
C LYS A 492 10.47 -9.98 -26.34
N ASN A 493 10.24 -9.99 -25.03
CA ASN A 493 9.91 -8.81 -24.23
C ASN A 493 11.16 -8.13 -23.67
N GLN A 494 11.09 -6.81 -23.47
CA GLN A 494 12.16 -6.05 -22.86
C GLN A 494 12.33 -6.47 -21.39
N SER A 495 13.58 -6.64 -20.96
CA SER A 495 13.89 -6.99 -19.56
C SER A 495 13.27 -5.96 -18.61
N SER A 496 12.60 -6.43 -17.55
CA SER A 496 11.80 -5.64 -16.57
C SER A 496 10.52 -4.98 -17.09
N GLN A 497 10.16 -5.18 -18.37
CA GLN A 497 8.93 -4.69 -19.00
C GLN A 497 8.22 -5.84 -19.72
N GLY A 498 8.04 -6.96 -19.01
CA GLY A 498 7.40 -8.15 -19.55
C GLY A 498 5.90 -7.95 -19.81
N VAL A 499 5.29 -8.89 -20.54
CA VAL A 499 3.89 -8.79 -20.98
C VAL A 499 2.90 -8.82 -19.81
N GLU A 500 3.30 -9.37 -18.66
CA GLU A 500 2.54 -9.33 -17.42
C GLU A 500 2.17 -7.90 -16.97
N LYS A 501 2.98 -6.91 -17.36
CA LYS A 501 2.72 -5.49 -17.07
C LYS A 501 1.52 -4.90 -17.80
N LEU A 502 0.95 -5.59 -18.79
CA LEU A 502 -0.33 -5.20 -19.40
C LEU A 502 -1.55 -5.63 -18.58
N PHE A 503 -1.37 -6.48 -17.56
CA PHE A 503 -2.49 -7.12 -16.86
C PHE A 503 -2.38 -6.98 -15.33
N ASP A 504 -1.50 -6.11 -14.84
CA ASP A 504 -1.24 -5.94 -13.41
C ASP A 504 -2.14 -4.88 -12.74
N PHE A 505 -3.00 -4.20 -13.51
CA PHE A 505 -3.90 -3.14 -13.04
C PHE A 505 -3.13 -1.97 -12.37
N ASP A 506 -1.85 -1.81 -12.73
CA ASP A 506 -0.98 -0.71 -12.37
C ASP A 506 -0.54 0.06 -13.62
N SER A 507 -1.37 1.03 -14.00
CA SER A 507 -1.09 1.95 -15.13
C SER A 507 0.20 2.79 -14.99
N SER A 508 0.90 2.73 -13.85
CA SER A 508 2.23 3.34 -13.71
C SER A 508 3.34 2.50 -14.36
N ASN A 509 3.10 1.22 -14.57
CA ASN A 509 3.97 0.29 -15.30
C ASN A 509 3.70 0.34 -16.81
N MET A 510 4.55 -0.36 -17.57
CA MET A 510 4.39 -0.47 -19.02
C MET A 510 5.11 -1.71 -19.53
N TRP A 511 4.46 -2.43 -20.45
CA TRP A 511 5.06 -3.47 -21.26
C TRP A 511 5.75 -2.88 -22.50
N HIS A 512 6.85 -3.51 -22.92
CA HIS A 512 7.49 -3.23 -24.20
C HIS A 512 8.13 -4.49 -24.79
N THR A 513 8.03 -4.69 -26.10
CA THR A 513 8.84 -5.70 -26.80
C THR A 513 10.33 -5.32 -26.74
N ASP A 514 11.24 -6.30 -26.76
CA ASP A 514 12.69 -6.07 -26.60
C ASP A 514 13.24 -5.09 -27.66
N TRP A 515 14.01 -4.09 -27.23
CA TRP A 515 14.61 -3.07 -28.10
C TRP A 515 15.66 -3.62 -29.07
N SER A 516 16.26 -4.77 -28.77
CA SER A 516 17.22 -5.44 -29.66
C SER A 516 16.57 -6.15 -30.85
N ASN A 517 15.22 -6.28 -30.86
CA ASN A 517 14.52 -6.79 -32.02
C ASN A 517 14.68 -5.82 -33.20
N THR A 518 15.12 -6.30 -34.35
CA THR A 518 15.20 -5.49 -35.58
C THR A 518 13.81 -5.11 -36.11
N GLN A 519 12.81 -5.96 -35.87
CA GLN A 519 11.38 -5.68 -36.02
C GLN A 519 10.58 -6.76 -35.27
N ALA A 520 9.76 -6.38 -34.29
CA ALA A 520 8.96 -7.34 -33.50
C ALA A 520 7.62 -7.69 -34.16
N VAL A 521 7.07 -6.80 -34.99
CA VAL A 521 5.79 -6.99 -35.71
C VAL A 521 6.01 -7.65 -37.08
N PRO A 522 5.26 -8.70 -37.46
CA PRO A 522 4.08 -9.23 -36.76
C PRO A 522 4.45 -10.13 -35.57
N PHE A 523 3.63 -10.07 -34.52
CA PHE A 523 3.72 -11.00 -33.39
C PHE A 523 2.34 -11.44 -32.92
N GLU A 524 2.30 -12.54 -32.18
CA GLU A 524 1.13 -13.04 -31.50
C GLU A 524 1.26 -12.80 -29.99
N MET A 525 0.16 -12.40 -29.36
CA MET A 525 0.00 -12.41 -27.91
C MET A 525 -1.09 -13.42 -27.55
N VAL A 526 -0.74 -14.45 -26.79
CA VAL A 526 -1.66 -15.47 -26.30
C VAL A 526 -1.92 -15.24 -24.83
N ILE A 527 -3.18 -15.01 -24.48
CA ILE A 527 -3.67 -14.58 -23.18
C ILE A 527 -4.48 -15.73 -22.57
N SER A 528 -4.12 -16.16 -21.37
CA SER A 528 -4.91 -17.07 -20.54
C SER A 528 -5.70 -16.28 -19.52
N LEU A 529 -7.03 -16.39 -19.59
CA LEU A 529 -7.94 -15.77 -18.62
C LEU A 529 -8.00 -16.55 -17.30
N ASN A 530 -7.39 -17.74 -17.26
CA ASN A 530 -7.39 -18.74 -16.19
C ASN A 530 -8.79 -19.30 -15.82
N THR A 531 -9.85 -18.53 -16.00
CA THR A 531 -11.25 -18.92 -15.91
C THR A 531 -11.92 -18.91 -17.30
N VAL A 532 -13.03 -19.62 -17.45
CA VAL A 532 -13.89 -19.51 -18.63
C VAL A 532 -14.90 -18.40 -18.40
N ASN A 533 -15.02 -17.48 -19.36
CA ASN A 533 -15.84 -16.27 -19.25
C ASN A 533 -16.62 -16.02 -20.53
N GLN A 534 -17.80 -15.41 -20.42
CA GLN A 534 -18.48 -14.80 -21.56
C GLN A 534 -17.87 -13.40 -21.81
N LEU A 535 -17.17 -13.21 -22.93
CA LEU A 535 -16.38 -11.99 -23.16
C LEU A 535 -17.22 -10.84 -23.73
N ASP A 536 -17.03 -9.63 -23.20
CA ASP A 536 -17.73 -8.42 -23.63
C ASP A 536 -16.89 -7.56 -24.58
N LYS A 537 -15.77 -7.06 -24.07
CA LYS A 537 -14.84 -6.18 -24.78
C LYS A 537 -13.42 -6.28 -24.23
N MET A 538 -12.47 -5.68 -24.94
CA MET A 538 -11.12 -5.40 -24.47
C MET A 538 -10.84 -3.91 -24.55
N GLU A 539 -10.14 -3.38 -23.55
CA GLU A 539 -9.67 -2.00 -23.51
C GLU A 539 -8.14 -1.98 -23.43
N TYR A 540 -7.50 -1.49 -24.49
CA TYR A 540 -6.06 -1.31 -24.58
C TYR A 540 -5.70 0.14 -24.24
N LEU A 541 -4.88 0.32 -23.21
CA LEU A 541 -4.34 1.62 -22.79
C LEU A 541 -2.94 1.77 -23.37
N PRO A 542 -2.74 2.68 -24.35
CA PRO A 542 -1.42 2.93 -24.92
C PRO A 542 -0.46 3.51 -23.89
N ARG A 543 0.85 3.38 -24.14
CA ARG A 543 1.91 4.01 -23.34
C ARG A 543 1.64 5.49 -23.00
N ASN A 544 2.03 5.92 -21.81
CA ASN A 544 1.83 7.29 -21.31
C ASN A 544 2.68 8.38 -21.98
N ALA A 545 3.84 8.03 -22.54
CA ALA A 545 4.75 9.00 -23.15
C ALA A 545 5.48 8.40 -24.36
N GLY A 546 5.54 9.17 -25.46
CA GLY A 546 6.05 8.70 -26.76
C GLY A 546 5.06 7.80 -27.51
N LEU A 547 5.34 7.49 -28.78
CA LEU A 547 4.42 6.73 -29.64
C LEU A 547 4.92 5.32 -30.01
N ASN A 548 6.19 5.03 -29.82
CA ASN A 548 6.79 3.75 -30.24
C ASN A 548 6.14 2.55 -29.55
N GLY A 549 5.85 1.52 -30.33
CA GLY A 549 5.22 0.30 -29.86
C GLY A 549 3.70 0.32 -29.80
N MET A 550 3.05 1.48 -30.00
CA MET A 550 1.58 1.55 -29.94
C MET A 550 0.95 0.65 -31.01
N ILE A 551 0.17 -0.33 -30.57
CA ILE A 551 -0.56 -1.27 -31.43
C ILE A 551 -1.57 -0.51 -32.31
N GLN A 552 -1.56 -0.78 -33.60
CA GLN A 552 -2.41 -0.11 -34.60
C GLN A 552 -3.40 -1.07 -35.26
N GLU A 553 -2.95 -2.23 -35.72
CA GLU A 553 -3.80 -3.17 -36.49
C GLU A 553 -3.55 -4.62 -36.06
N GLY A 554 -4.60 -5.43 -36.09
CA GLY A 554 -4.51 -6.84 -35.75
C GLY A 554 -5.84 -7.60 -35.82
N THR A 555 -5.76 -8.89 -35.52
CA THR A 555 -6.90 -9.82 -35.48
C THR A 555 -6.99 -10.48 -34.11
N VAL A 556 -8.20 -10.60 -33.58
CA VAL A 556 -8.47 -11.23 -32.28
C VAL A 556 -9.13 -12.59 -32.52
N TYR A 557 -8.69 -13.59 -31.76
CA TYR A 557 -9.24 -14.94 -31.72
C TYR A 557 -9.55 -15.34 -30.29
N THR A 558 -10.50 -16.24 -30.12
CA THR A 558 -10.86 -16.86 -28.83
C THR A 558 -10.73 -18.37 -28.91
N SER A 559 -10.51 -19.02 -27.77
CA SER A 559 -10.41 -20.46 -27.66
C SER A 559 -10.79 -20.95 -26.26
N HIS A 560 -11.28 -22.19 -26.18
CA HIS A 560 -11.48 -22.92 -24.92
C HIS A 560 -10.26 -23.73 -24.50
N ASP A 561 -9.47 -24.23 -25.46
CA ASP A 561 -8.46 -25.29 -25.28
C ASP A 561 -7.06 -24.91 -25.79
N LYS A 562 -6.89 -23.68 -26.33
CA LYS A 562 -5.65 -23.14 -26.92
C LYS A 562 -5.21 -23.81 -28.24
N VAL A 563 -5.96 -24.81 -28.72
CA VAL A 563 -5.71 -25.53 -29.98
C VAL A 563 -6.67 -25.05 -31.06
N ASN A 564 -7.97 -25.04 -30.75
CA ASN A 564 -9.03 -24.63 -31.64
C ASN A 564 -9.31 -23.14 -31.46
N TRP A 565 -8.94 -22.33 -32.46
CA TRP A 565 -9.08 -20.87 -32.43
C TRP A 565 -10.22 -20.40 -33.32
N VAL A 566 -11.15 -19.62 -32.75
CA VAL A 566 -12.25 -18.98 -33.48
C VAL A 566 -11.93 -17.50 -33.67
N LYS A 567 -12.04 -16.98 -34.89
CA LYS A 567 -11.82 -15.56 -35.18
C LYS A 567 -12.95 -14.73 -34.57
N SER A 568 -12.61 -13.76 -33.73
CA SER A 568 -13.58 -12.87 -33.06
C SER A 568 -13.66 -11.47 -33.67
N GLY A 569 -12.71 -11.09 -34.53
CA GLY A 569 -12.76 -9.82 -35.28
C GLY A 569 -11.39 -9.24 -35.60
N THR A 570 -11.37 -8.07 -36.23
CA THR A 570 -10.16 -7.30 -36.57
C THR A 570 -10.29 -5.88 -36.03
N PHE A 571 -9.18 -5.24 -35.69
CA PHE A 571 -9.16 -3.82 -35.31
C PHE A 571 -8.18 -3.00 -36.15
N SER A 572 -8.49 -1.71 -36.26
CA SER A 572 -7.59 -0.67 -36.78
C SER A 572 -7.79 0.58 -35.93
N TRP A 573 -6.74 0.98 -35.21
CA TRP A 573 -6.79 2.04 -34.20
C TRP A 573 -5.92 3.23 -34.58
N VAL A 574 -6.46 4.43 -34.33
CA VAL A 574 -5.72 5.69 -34.51
C VAL A 574 -4.56 5.81 -33.52
N THR A 575 -3.45 6.41 -33.96
CA THR A 575 -2.26 6.59 -33.11
C THR A 575 -2.40 7.81 -32.22
N ASN A 576 -2.89 7.59 -31.00
CA ASN A 576 -2.96 8.59 -29.93
C ASN A 576 -3.00 7.89 -28.56
N HIS A 577 -2.91 8.66 -27.48
CA HIS A 577 -2.89 8.16 -26.11
C HIS A 577 -4.26 7.74 -25.55
N ASN A 578 -5.35 7.90 -26.31
CA ASN A 578 -6.69 7.53 -25.84
C ASN A 578 -6.80 6.00 -25.69
N THR A 579 -7.62 5.52 -24.75
CA THR A 579 -7.95 4.10 -24.66
C THR A 579 -8.57 3.60 -25.97
N LYS A 580 -8.19 2.39 -26.39
CA LYS A 580 -8.70 1.72 -27.58
C LYS A 580 -9.61 0.58 -27.16
N ILE A 581 -10.73 0.44 -27.85
CA ILE A 581 -11.74 -0.58 -27.53
C ILE A 581 -11.83 -1.57 -28.68
N PHE A 582 -11.87 -2.85 -28.33
CA PHE A 582 -12.28 -3.95 -29.21
C PHE A 582 -13.51 -4.62 -28.60
N GLU A 583 -14.62 -4.68 -29.31
CA GLU A 583 -15.83 -5.36 -28.84
C GLU A 583 -15.90 -6.78 -29.40
N PHE A 584 -16.22 -7.75 -28.54
CA PHE A 584 -16.56 -9.10 -29.00
C PHE A 584 -18.02 -9.11 -29.44
N ALA A 585 -18.27 -9.03 -30.75
CA ALA A 585 -19.63 -8.93 -31.30
C ALA A 585 -20.54 -10.09 -30.85
N ASP A 586 -20.05 -11.33 -30.90
CA ASP A 586 -20.84 -12.53 -30.59
C ASP A 586 -20.81 -12.94 -29.11
N LYS A 587 -20.16 -12.14 -28.25
CA LYS A 587 -19.98 -12.40 -26.82
C LYS A 587 -19.59 -13.86 -26.51
N PRO A 588 -18.46 -14.35 -27.07
CA PRO A 588 -18.11 -15.77 -27.02
C PRO A 588 -17.75 -16.20 -25.59
N MET A 589 -18.06 -17.45 -25.27
CA MET A 589 -17.45 -18.14 -24.13
C MET A 589 -16.01 -18.48 -24.49
N ALA A 590 -15.05 -18.11 -23.64
CA ALA A 590 -13.63 -18.37 -23.90
C ALA A 590 -12.82 -18.48 -22.60
N ARG A 591 -11.73 -19.26 -22.68
CA ARG A 591 -10.67 -19.33 -21.66
C ARG A 591 -9.40 -18.61 -22.11
N PHE A 592 -9.19 -18.56 -23.42
CA PHE A 592 -8.01 -17.97 -24.04
C PHE A 592 -8.40 -16.93 -25.07
N VAL A 593 -7.58 -15.88 -25.17
CA VAL A 593 -7.65 -14.87 -26.22
C VAL A 593 -6.30 -14.82 -26.93
N LYS A 594 -6.29 -14.74 -28.26
CA LYS A 594 -5.09 -14.52 -29.05
C LYS A 594 -5.23 -13.26 -29.87
N ILE A 595 -4.25 -12.38 -29.76
CA ILE A 595 -4.15 -11.14 -30.55
C ILE A 595 -2.99 -11.30 -31.53
N GLN A 596 -3.29 -11.34 -32.82
CA GLN A 596 -2.30 -11.30 -33.90
C GLN A 596 -2.10 -9.85 -34.31
N VAL A 597 -1.01 -9.23 -33.86
CA VAL A 597 -0.69 -7.83 -34.19
C VAL A 597 0.05 -7.78 -35.52
N THR A 598 -0.53 -7.07 -36.48
CA THR A 598 0.03 -6.93 -37.84
C THR A 598 0.68 -5.58 -38.07
N LYS A 599 0.36 -4.57 -37.24
CA LYS A 599 0.95 -3.23 -37.34
C LYS A 599 1.01 -2.54 -35.99
N ALA A 600 2.13 -1.89 -35.73
CA ALA A 600 2.33 -1.02 -34.58
C ALA A 600 3.42 0.02 -34.87
N VAL A 601 3.40 1.13 -34.15
CA VAL A 601 4.33 2.25 -34.39
C VAL A 601 5.78 1.81 -34.21
N GLY A 602 6.59 2.01 -35.26
CA GLY A 602 8.02 1.67 -35.24
C GLY A 602 8.33 0.18 -35.23
N GLY A 603 7.35 -0.70 -35.45
CA GLY A 603 7.57 -2.15 -35.54
C GLY A 603 7.73 -2.87 -34.20
N PHE A 604 7.38 -2.23 -33.09
CA PHE A 604 7.43 -2.78 -31.72
C PHE A 604 6.02 -2.93 -31.13
N GLY A 605 5.87 -3.63 -30.01
CA GLY A 605 4.65 -3.64 -29.18
C GLY A 605 4.90 -2.96 -27.84
N SER A 606 3.95 -2.16 -27.36
CA SER A 606 3.99 -1.54 -26.03
C SER A 606 2.58 -1.23 -25.52
N GLY A 607 2.45 -0.96 -24.22
CA GLY A 607 1.18 -0.55 -23.61
C GLY A 607 1.27 -0.43 -22.09
N GLN A 608 0.35 0.32 -21.49
CA GLN A 608 0.19 0.39 -20.03
C GLN A 608 -0.64 -0.77 -19.53
N GLU A 609 -1.83 -0.95 -20.10
CA GLU A 609 -2.80 -1.94 -19.65
C GLU A 609 -3.57 -2.52 -20.85
N LEU A 610 -4.08 -3.73 -20.67
CA LEU A 610 -5.03 -4.39 -21.53
C LEU A 610 -6.08 -5.08 -20.66
N TYR A 611 -7.19 -4.40 -20.43
CA TYR A 611 -8.31 -4.98 -19.68
C TYR A 611 -9.17 -5.84 -20.60
N ILE A 612 -9.56 -7.03 -20.13
CA ILE A 612 -10.53 -7.89 -20.80
C ILE A 612 -11.74 -8.00 -19.91
N PHE A 613 -12.92 -7.66 -20.45
CA PHE A 613 -14.16 -7.61 -19.69
C PHE A 613 -15.00 -8.83 -19.97
N LYS A 614 -15.66 -9.35 -18.93
CA LYS A 614 -16.77 -10.28 -19.10
C LYS A 614 -18.10 -9.52 -19.25
N VAL A 615 -19.08 -10.17 -19.84
CA VAL A 615 -20.45 -9.65 -19.91
C VAL A 615 -20.99 -9.52 -18.48
N PRO A 616 -21.58 -8.37 -18.11
CA PRO A 616 -22.16 -8.17 -16.78
C PRO A 616 -23.11 -9.30 -16.39
N ASN A 617 -23.07 -9.70 -15.12
CA ASN A 617 -23.92 -10.76 -14.54
C ASN A 617 -23.77 -12.17 -15.14
N THR A 618 -22.71 -12.44 -15.90
CA THR A 618 -22.40 -13.80 -16.38
C THR A 618 -21.48 -14.53 -15.40
N GLU A 619 -21.70 -15.84 -15.26
CA GLU A 619 -20.85 -16.69 -14.43
C GLU A 619 -19.46 -16.86 -15.05
N SER A 620 -18.45 -16.84 -14.18
CA SER A 620 -17.09 -17.26 -14.49
C SER A 620 -16.86 -18.57 -13.75
N TYR A 621 -16.28 -19.57 -14.39
CA TYR A 621 -15.92 -20.81 -13.70
C TYR A 621 -14.46 -21.16 -13.95
N LEU A 622 -13.86 -21.83 -12.95
CA LEU A 622 -12.49 -22.29 -12.99
C LEU A 622 -12.46 -23.72 -13.55
N PRO A 623 -11.85 -23.96 -14.72
CA PRO A 623 -11.80 -25.31 -15.27
C PRO A 623 -11.03 -26.26 -14.36
N GLY A 624 -11.65 -27.38 -13.99
CA GLY A 624 -11.10 -28.36 -13.05
C GLY A 624 -11.58 -28.22 -11.60
N ASP A 625 -12.27 -27.13 -11.26
CA ASP A 625 -12.97 -26.99 -9.98
C ASP A 625 -14.27 -27.81 -10.07
N ILE A 626 -14.19 -29.09 -9.72
CA ILE A 626 -15.31 -30.03 -9.80
C ILE A 626 -16.28 -29.81 -8.65
N ASN A 627 -15.78 -29.37 -7.50
CA ASN A 627 -16.57 -29.24 -6.29
C ASN A 627 -17.30 -27.88 -6.19
N HIS A 628 -16.95 -26.93 -7.07
CA HIS A 628 -17.49 -25.58 -7.20
C HIS A 628 -17.21 -24.65 -6.00
N ASP A 629 -16.07 -24.80 -5.33
CA ASP A 629 -15.63 -23.93 -4.23
C ASP A 629 -14.84 -22.70 -4.69
N GLY A 630 -14.53 -22.60 -5.98
CA GLY A 630 -13.83 -21.49 -6.59
C GLY A 630 -12.30 -21.56 -6.49
N VAL A 631 -11.73 -22.67 -5.99
CA VAL A 631 -10.29 -22.91 -5.95
C VAL A 631 -9.94 -24.22 -6.67
N LEU A 632 -8.66 -24.41 -7.00
CA LEU A 632 -8.14 -25.70 -7.44
C LEU A 632 -7.26 -26.25 -6.34
N ASP A 633 -7.72 -27.29 -5.67
CA ASP A 633 -7.00 -27.88 -4.54
C ASP A 633 -7.03 -29.42 -4.54
N SER A 634 -6.58 -30.03 -3.43
CA SER A 634 -6.55 -31.48 -3.28
C SER A 634 -7.94 -32.13 -3.29
N ASN A 635 -9.00 -31.40 -2.98
CA ASN A 635 -10.38 -31.91 -2.99
C ASN A 635 -10.87 -32.12 -4.42
N ASP A 636 -10.51 -31.22 -5.35
CA ASP A 636 -10.80 -31.40 -6.78
C ASP A 636 -10.04 -32.60 -7.33
N PHE A 637 -8.75 -32.68 -7.03
CA PHE A 637 -7.92 -33.81 -7.44
C PHE A 637 -8.46 -35.15 -6.87
N THR A 638 -8.91 -35.15 -5.62
CA THR A 638 -9.55 -36.32 -4.99
C THR A 638 -10.87 -36.67 -5.68
N SER A 639 -11.64 -35.66 -6.11
CA SER A 639 -12.88 -35.87 -6.86
C SER A 639 -12.59 -36.56 -8.19
N TYR A 640 -11.56 -36.13 -8.92
CA TYR A 640 -11.12 -36.76 -10.16
C TYR A 640 -10.76 -38.25 -10.01
N LEU A 641 -10.32 -38.71 -8.83
CA LEU A 641 -10.04 -40.13 -8.56
C LEU A 641 -11.28 -41.01 -8.80
N ASN A 642 -12.45 -40.53 -8.37
CA ASN A 642 -13.71 -41.28 -8.50
C ASN A 642 -14.25 -41.27 -9.94
N TYR A 643 -13.90 -40.24 -10.72
CA TYR A 643 -14.45 -40.00 -12.05
C TYR A 643 -13.50 -40.31 -13.20
N THR A 644 -12.25 -40.70 -12.92
CA THR A 644 -11.30 -41.11 -13.96
C THR A 644 -11.93 -42.20 -14.85
N GLY A 645 -11.91 -41.99 -16.16
CA GLY A 645 -12.48 -42.90 -17.15
C GLY A 645 -14.00 -42.76 -17.37
N LEU A 646 -14.69 -41.87 -16.66
CA LEU A 646 -16.12 -41.61 -16.86
C LEU A 646 -16.36 -41.03 -18.25
N ARG A 647 -17.37 -41.55 -18.97
CA ARG A 647 -17.71 -41.09 -20.32
C ARG A 647 -19.03 -40.34 -20.34
N LYS A 648 -19.22 -39.48 -21.35
CA LYS A 648 -20.46 -38.72 -21.59
C LYS A 648 -21.73 -39.57 -21.65
N THR A 649 -21.61 -40.84 -21.97
CA THR A 649 -22.73 -41.79 -22.01
C THR A 649 -23.08 -42.41 -20.64
N ASP A 650 -22.29 -42.14 -19.60
CA ASP A 650 -22.55 -42.63 -18.25
C ASP A 650 -23.50 -41.69 -17.49
N ALA A 651 -24.37 -42.27 -16.66
CA ALA A 651 -25.40 -41.51 -15.92
C ALA A 651 -24.83 -40.41 -15.01
N ASP A 652 -23.61 -40.59 -14.49
CA ASP A 652 -22.97 -39.65 -13.56
C ASP A 652 -22.22 -38.51 -14.27
N PHE A 653 -22.10 -38.53 -15.61
CA PHE A 653 -21.24 -37.60 -16.33
C PHE A 653 -21.69 -36.14 -16.23
N ASP A 654 -22.99 -35.89 -16.24
CA ASP A 654 -23.52 -34.52 -16.16
C ASP A 654 -23.07 -33.81 -14.88
N TYR A 655 -22.92 -34.54 -13.77
CA TYR A 655 -22.47 -34.01 -12.48
C TYR A 655 -21.03 -33.48 -12.52
N VAL A 656 -20.17 -34.09 -13.35
CA VAL A 656 -18.75 -33.72 -13.48
C VAL A 656 -18.38 -33.22 -14.86
N SER A 657 -19.37 -32.85 -15.67
CA SER A 657 -19.19 -32.41 -17.05
C SER A 657 -18.29 -31.16 -17.16
N LYS A 658 -18.25 -30.31 -16.13
CA LYS A 658 -17.30 -29.18 -16.03
C LYS A 658 -15.85 -29.62 -15.78
N GLY A 659 -15.67 -30.84 -15.28
CA GLY A 659 -14.38 -31.49 -15.11
C GLY A 659 -13.81 -32.07 -16.41
N ASP A 660 -14.60 -32.20 -17.49
CA ASP A 660 -14.12 -32.50 -18.84
C ASP A 660 -13.70 -31.19 -19.52
N ILE A 661 -12.43 -30.80 -19.33
CA ILE A 661 -11.90 -29.48 -19.67
C ILE A 661 -11.68 -29.37 -21.18
N ASN A 662 -11.26 -30.46 -21.84
CA ASN A 662 -11.06 -30.49 -23.28
C ASN A 662 -12.33 -30.84 -24.08
N GLN A 663 -13.44 -31.14 -23.38
CA GLN A 663 -14.76 -31.45 -23.94
C GLN A 663 -14.77 -32.66 -24.88
N ASN A 664 -13.87 -33.63 -24.66
CA ASN A 664 -13.80 -34.84 -25.48
C ASN A 664 -14.82 -35.92 -25.05
N GLY A 665 -15.57 -35.68 -23.97
CA GLY A 665 -16.56 -36.60 -23.42
C GLY A 665 -15.98 -37.72 -22.56
N LEU A 666 -14.74 -37.59 -22.09
CA LEU A 666 -14.02 -38.57 -21.27
C LEU A 666 -13.15 -37.87 -20.23
N ILE A 667 -13.33 -38.19 -18.94
CA ILE A 667 -12.42 -37.71 -17.90
C ILE A 667 -11.09 -38.47 -17.99
N ASP A 668 -10.06 -37.80 -18.50
CA ASP A 668 -8.76 -38.38 -18.82
C ASP A 668 -7.58 -37.63 -18.17
N ALA A 669 -6.34 -38.01 -18.51
CA ALA A 669 -5.15 -37.41 -17.93
C ALA A 669 -5.01 -35.89 -18.21
N TYR A 670 -5.62 -35.35 -19.27
CA TYR A 670 -5.62 -33.91 -19.55
C TYR A 670 -6.37 -33.14 -18.49
N ASP A 671 -7.59 -33.59 -18.19
CA ASP A 671 -8.49 -32.94 -17.25
C ASP A 671 -7.89 -32.91 -15.85
N ILE A 672 -7.39 -34.07 -15.43
CA ILE A 672 -6.75 -34.25 -14.13
C ILE A 672 -5.45 -33.42 -14.05
N SER A 673 -4.66 -33.39 -15.13
CA SER A 673 -3.42 -32.63 -15.17
C SER A 673 -3.68 -31.13 -15.01
N ALA A 674 -4.82 -30.60 -15.44
CA ALA A 674 -5.13 -29.18 -15.29
C ALA A 674 -5.23 -28.75 -13.82
N VAL A 675 -5.64 -29.66 -12.93
CA VAL A 675 -5.61 -29.45 -11.47
C VAL A 675 -4.24 -29.80 -10.91
N ALA A 676 -3.68 -30.96 -11.31
CA ALA A 676 -2.45 -31.47 -10.71
C ALA A 676 -1.24 -30.52 -10.85
N ILE A 677 -1.14 -29.77 -11.97
CA ILE A 677 -0.02 -28.85 -12.20
C ILE A 677 -0.02 -27.60 -11.32
N VAL A 678 -1.14 -27.25 -10.68
CA VAL A 678 -1.21 -26.09 -9.76
C VAL A 678 -1.01 -26.49 -8.30
N LEU A 679 -1.06 -27.79 -7.99
CA LEU A 679 -0.83 -28.31 -6.64
C LEU A 679 0.67 -28.36 -6.29
N ASN A 680 0.97 -28.50 -5.00
CA ASN A 680 2.34 -28.68 -4.47
C ASN A 680 3.35 -27.61 -4.91
N GLY A 681 2.93 -26.34 -4.98
CA GLY A 681 3.79 -25.22 -5.38
C GLY A 681 3.85 -24.98 -6.89
N GLY A 682 3.08 -25.75 -7.67
CA GLY A 682 2.93 -25.57 -9.09
C GLY A 682 4.07 -26.15 -9.93
N VAL A 683 3.97 -25.97 -11.25
CA VAL A 683 5.03 -26.28 -12.21
C VAL A 683 5.88 -25.04 -12.53
N SER A 684 7.17 -25.24 -12.79
CA SER A 684 8.09 -24.16 -13.10
C SER A 684 7.84 -23.58 -14.50
N ALA A 685 8.29 -22.34 -14.74
CA ALA A 685 8.21 -21.70 -16.06
C ALA A 685 9.24 -22.24 -17.08
N THR A 686 9.92 -23.35 -16.77
CA THR A 686 10.91 -23.99 -17.64
C THR A 686 10.28 -24.37 -18.98
N GLU A 687 10.99 -24.08 -20.07
CA GLU A 687 10.55 -24.49 -21.41
C GLU A 687 11.02 -25.90 -21.75
N TYR A 688 10.07 -26.76 -22.09
CA TYR A 688 10.33 -28.10 -22.59
C TYR A 688 9.88 -28.22 -24.06
N PRO A 689 10.47 -29.15 -24.83
CA PRO A 689 9.92 -29.52 -26.14
C PRO A 689 8.46 -29.93 -26.04
N MET A 690 7.68 -29.70 -27.09
CA MET A 690 6.26 -30.10 -27.14
C MET A 690 6.10 -31.61 -26.92
N VAL A 691 5.05 -31.99 -26.19
CA VAL A 691 4.75 -33.40 -25.91
C VAL A 691 4.64 -34.22 -27.19
N SER A 692 5.26 -35.40 -27.20
CA SER A 692 5.15 -36.36 -28.28
C SER A 692 5.47 -37.78 -27.81
N GLY A 693 5.13 -38.77 -28.63
CA GLY A 693 5.42 -40.18 -28.38
C GLY A 693 4.28 -41.12 -28.76
N ALA A 694 4.39 -42.38 -28.38
CA ALA A 694 3.35 -43.40 -28.53
C ALA A 694 3.37 -44.40 -27.37
N ILE A 695 2.22 -45.01 -27.10
CA ILE A 695 2.09 -46.12 -26.15
C ILE A 695 1.77 -47.41 -26.90
N THR A 696 2.42 -48.51 -26.52
CA THR A 696 2.14 -49.85 -27.06
C THR A 696 1.96 -50.88 -25.94
N LEU A 697 1.24 -51.96 -26.25
CA LEU A 697 0.99 -53.08 -25.35
C LEU A 697 1.84 -54.29 -25.75
N GLN A 698 2.53 -54.90 -24.79
CA GLN A 698 3.27 -56.14 -24.98
C GLN A 698 2.85 -57.17 -23.92
N PRO A 699 2.03 -58.17 -24.27
CA PRO A 699 1.70 -59.25 -23.34
C PRO A 699 2.90 -60.18 -23.15
N ASP A 700 3.02 -60.83 -21.98
CA ASP A 700 4.10 -61.79 -21.70
C ASP A 700 3.99 -63.06 -22.57
N ARG A 701 2.77 -63.36 -23.04
CA ARG A 701 2.46 -64.41 -24.02
C ARG A 701 1.13 -64.14 -24.73
N ASN A 702 0.80 -64.93 -25.75
CA ASN A 702 -0.41 -64.70 -26.53
C ASN A 702 -1.66 -65.47 -26.05
N THR A 703 -1.50 -66.60 -25.35
CA THR A 703 -2.62 -67.44 -24.91
C THR A 703 -2.47 -67.83 -23.44
N TYR A 704 -3.58 -67.84 -22.72
CA TYR A 704 -3.65 -68.05 -21.27
C TYR A 704 -4.73 -69.08 -20.96
N VAL A 705 -4.50 -69.89 -19.93
CA VAL A 705 -5.52 -70.81 -19.38
C VAL A 705 -6.26 -70.13 -18.22
N ALA A 706 -7.40 -70.70 -17.82
CA ALA A 706 -8.17 -70.21 -16.68
C ALA A 706 -7.30 -70.07 -15.41
N ASN A 707 -7.53 -69.01 -14.64
CA ASN A 707 -6.81 -68.59 -13.43
C ASN A 707 -5.36 -68.13 -13.63
N GLN A 708 -4.82 -68.17 -14.85
CA GLN A 708 -3.48 -67.65 -15.14
C GLN A 708 -3.45 -66.12 -15.12
N ILE A 709 -2.36 -65.54 -14.61
CA ILE A 709 -2.12 -64.09 -14.69
C ILE A 709 -1.64 -63.73 -16.10
N VAL A 710 -2.35 -62.78 -16.71
CA VAL A 710 -2.03 -62.10 -17.94
C VAL A 710 -1.23 -60.85 -17.58
N SER A 711 0.06 -60.84 -17.89
CA SER A 711 0.92 -59.68 -17.64
C SER A 711 1.13 -58.91 -18.93
N VAL A 712 0.72 -57.64 -18.96
CA VAL A 712 0.84 -56.79 -20.15
C VAL A 712 1.73 -55.61 -19.81
N THR A 713 2.94 -55.60 -20.36
CA THR A 713 3.85 -54.46 -20.24
C THR A 713 3.39 -53.36 -21.18
N VAL A 714 3.10 -52.19 -20.61
CA VAL A 714 2.80 -50.97 -21.36
C VAL A 714 4.09 -50.21 -21.59
N LYS A 715 4.42 -49.94 -22.87
CA LYS A 715 5.70 -49.34 -23.28
C LYS A 715 5.47 -47.97 -23.89
N GLY A 716 6.31 -47.02 -23.48
CA GLY A 716 6.41 -45.70 -24.09
C GLY A 716 7.49 -45.73 -25.18
N LYS A 717 7.15 -45.23 -26.36
CA LYS A 717 8.07 -45.09 -27.49
C LYS A 717 8.24 -43.61 -27.85
N ASP A 718 9.50 -43.19 -27.96
CA ASP A 718 9.90 -41.84 -28.34
C ASP A 718 9.18 -40.73 -27.54
N LEU A 719 8.97 -40.97 -26.24
CA LEU A 719 8.28 -40.03 -25.36
C LEU A 719 9.09 -38.73 -25.23
N LYS A 720 8.43 -37.59 -25.21
CA LYS A 720 9.02 -36.29 -24.90
C LYS A 720 8.11 -35.50 -23.99
N SER A 721 8.66 -34.97 -22.91
CA SER A 721 7.99 -34.01 -22.00
C SER A 721 6.65 -34.49 -21.44
N VAL A 722 6.44 -35.81 -21.30
CA VAL A 722 5.16 -36.34 -20.84
C VAL A 722 5.06 -36.15 -19.32
N ASN A 723 4.13 -35.30 -18.89
CA ASN A 723 3.79 -35.00 -17.51
C ASN A 723 2.61 -35.83 -16.99
N ALA A 724 1.72 -36.23 -17.89
CA ALA A 724 0.60 -37.10 -17.59
C ALA A 724 0.27 -37.98 -18.81
N LEU A 725 -0.29 -39.16 -18.56
CA LEU A 725 -0.76 -40.07 -19.60
C LEU A 725 -1.99 -40.84 -19.16
N SER A 726 -2.87 -41.16 -20.11
CA SER A 726 -3.93 -42.15 -19.91
C SER A 726 -4.23 -42.92 -21.19
N MET A 727 -4.90 -44.05 -21.02
CA MET A 727 -5.44 -44.88 -22.09
C MET A 727 -6.68 -45.63 -21.60
N ALA A 728 -7.50 -46.11 -22.52
CA ALA A 728 -8.59 -47.04 -22.22
C ALA A 728 -8.29 -48.44 -22.79
N LEU A 729 -8.63 -49.48 -22.04
CA LEU A 729 -8.68 -50.87 -22.50
C LEU A 729 -10.05 -51.45 -22.20
N ASP A 730 -10.89 -51.55 -23.22
CA ASP A 730 -12.15 -52.29 -23.12
C ASP A 730 -11.86 -53.79 -23.04
N TYR A 731 -12.45 -54.46 -22.06
CA TYR A 731 -12.32 -55.90 -21.92
C TYR A 731 -13.65 -56.55 -21.53
N ASN A 732 -13.78 -57.83 -21.87
CA ASN A 732 -14.96 -58.60 -21.49
C ASN A 732 -14.78 -59.16 -20.07
N PRO A 733 -15.68 -58.84 -19.11
CA PRO A 733 -15.58 -59.32 -17.72
C PRO A 733 -15.79 -60.84 -17.57
N GLN A 734 -16.22 -61.52 -18.64
CA GLN A 734 -16.26 -62.99 -18.73
C GLN A 734 -14.91 -63.60 -19.14
N ASP A 735 -14.03 -62.81 -19.78
CA ASP A 735 -12.70 -63.24 -20.25
C ASP A 735 -11.61 -62.92 -19.22
N TYR A 736 -11.69 -61.73 -18.63
CA TYR A 736 -10.66 -61.19 -17.73
C TYR A 736 -11.25 -60.65 -16.43
N GLU A 737 -10.45 -60.67 -15.38
CA GLU A 737 -10.63 -59.94 -14.14
C GLU A 737 -9.40 -59.04 -13.94
N PHE A 738 -9.59 -57.74 -13.74
CA PHE A 738 -8.45 -56.86 -13.44
C PHE A 738 -7.92 -57.17 -12.04
N VAL A 739 -6.60 -57.37 -11.93
CA VAL A 739 -5.92 -57.71 -10.67
C VAL A 739 -5.17 -56.52 -10.10
N GLY A 740 -4.56 -55.70 -10.95
CA GLY A 740 -3.84 -54.51 -10.52
C GLY A 740 -2.86 -54.00 -11.57
N VAL A 741 -2.20 -52.91 -11.21
CA VAL A 741 -1.14 -52.28 -12.00
C VAL A 741 0.15 -52.23 -11.19
N GLU A 742 1.27 -52.51 -11.85
CA GLU A 742 2.61 -52.40 -11.29
C GLU A 742 3.33 -51.22 -11.96
N PRO A 743 3.47 -50.07 -11.29
CA PRO A 743 4.18 -48.91 -11.82
C PRO A 743 5.67 -49.19 -12.02
N LEU A 744 6.22 -48.83 -13.18
CA LEU A 744 7.66 -48.90 -13.47
C LEU A 744 8.24 -47.49 -13.60
N ALA A 745 8.31 -46.94 -14.83
CA ALA A 745 8.80 -45.58 -15.05
C ALA A 745 7.87 -44.49 -14.49
N VAL A 746 6.61 -44.82 -14.21
CA VAL A 746 5.58 -43.90 -13.68
C VAL A 746 5.44 -43.94 -12.15
N LYS A 747 6.36 -44.61 -11.43
CA LYS A 747 6.27 -44.84 -9.98
C LYS A 747 6.16 -43.59 -9.08
N HIS A 748 6.62 -42.44 -9.58
CA HIS A 748 6.54 -41.15 -8.87
C HIS A 748 5.32 -40.33 -9.26
N MET A 749 4.54 -40.79 -10.22
CA MET A 749 3.28 -40.18 -10.66
C MET A 749 2.14 -40.73 -9.79
N GLU A 750 1.11 -39.93 -9.60
CA GLU A 750 -0.12 -40.40 -8.97
C GLU A 750 -0.83 -41.38 -9.89
N ASN A 751 -1.14 -42.55 -9.35
CA ASN A 751 -1.81 -43.61 -10.07
C ASN A 751 -3.33 -43.49 -9.88
N MET A 752 -4.01 -43.06 -10.92
CA MET A 752 -5.46 -42.87 -10.94
C MET A 752 -6.15 -43.96 -11.77
N THR A 753 -5.51 -45.13 -11.90
CA THR A 753 -6.06 -46.24 -12.68
C THR A 753 -7.42 -46.66 -12.14
N ASN A 754 -8.45 -46.64 -13.00
CA ASN A 754 -9.81 -47.01 -12.62
C ASN A 754 -10.37 -48.14 -13.50
N ASP A 755 -10.97 -49.15 -12.86
CA ASP A 755 -11.60 -50.30 -13.52
C ASP A 755 -13.13 -50.14 -13.51
N ARG A 756 -13.66 -49.49 -14.54
CA ARG A 756 -15.03 -48.95 -14.54
C ARG A 756 -16.01 -49.84 -15.29
N LEU A 757 -17.20 -50.01 -14.72
CA LEU A 757 -18.37 -50.55 -15.42
C LEU A 757 -19.21 -49.38 -15.92
N HIS A 758 -19.40 -49.29 -17.22
CA HIS A 758 -20.18 -48.22 -17.84
C HIS A 758 -21.67 -48.52 -17.84
N SER A 759 -22.48 -47.48 -18.00
CA SER A 759 -23.95 -47.59 -18.03
C SER A 759 -24.46 -48.48 -19.17
N ASN A 760 -23.66 -48.68 -20.23
CA ASN A 760 -23.91 -49.59 -21.34
C ASN A 760 -23.46 -51.05 -21.08
N ALA A 761 -23.15 -51.39 -19.82
CA ALA A 761 -22.65 -52.69 -19.36
C ALA A 761 -21.29 -53.13 -19.93
N ARG A 762 -20.54 -52.24 -20.60
CA ARG A 762 -19.15 -52.49 -20.99
C ARG A 762 -18.21 -52.23 -19.83
N LYS A 763 -17.14 -53.02 -19.75
CA LYS A 763 -16.10 -52.88 -18.74
C LYS A 763 -14.85 -52.31 -19.41
N GLY A 764 -14.32 -51.22 -18.86
CA GLY A 764 -13.15 -50.52 -19.37
C GLY A 764 -12.14 -50.28 -18.25
N LEU A 765 -10.88 -50.62 -18.51
CA LEU A 765 -9.77 -50.24 -17.63
C LEU A 765 -9.16 -48.94 -18.14
N TYR A 766 -8.93 -47.98 -17.23
CA TYR A 766 -8.38 -46.67 -17.54
C TYR A 766 -7.07 -46.45 -16.79
N PRO A 767 -5.93 -46.98 -17.25
CA PRO A 767 -4.65 -46.66 -16.66
C PRO A 767 -4.34 -45.17 -16.87
N THR A 768 -4.23 -44.43 -15.78
CA THR A 768 -4.04 -42.98 -15.76
C THR A 768 -2.99 -42.61 -14.74
N PHE A 769 -1.96 -41.87 -15.18
CA PHE A 769 -0.84 -41.46 -14.34
C PHE A 769 -0.56 -39.97 -14.53
N VAL A 770 -0.50 -39.23 -13.43
CA VAL A 770 -0.38 -37.75 -13.45
C VAL A 770 0.65 -37.29 -12.43
N ASN A 771 1.55 -36.38 -12.83
CA ASN A 771 2.42 -35.69 -11.88
C ASN A 771 1.66 -34.59 -11.13
N MET A 772 1.78 -34.55 -9.80
CA MET A 772 1.33 -33.41 -8.99
C MET A 772 2.46 -32.41 -8.76
N GLY A 773 2.25 -31.17 -9.22
CA GLY A 773 3.26 -30.10 -9.23
C GLY A 773 4.48 -30.45 -10.10
N GLU A 774 5.59 -29.76 -9.87
CA GLU A 774 6.84 -30.02 -10.59
C GLU A 774 7.44 -31.39 -10.24
N LYS A 775 7.53 -32.27 -11.24
CA LYS A 775 8.11 -33.62 -11.13
C LYS A 775 8.86 -34.01 -12.42
N PRO A 776 9.73 -35.03 -12.38
CA PRO A 776 10.42 -35.52 -13.57
C PRO A 776 9.44 -35.95 -14.68
N LEU A 777 9.69 -35.46 -15.90
CA LEU A 777 8.92 -35.79 -17.10
C LEU A 777 9.40 -37.11 -17.72
N LEU A 778 8.49 -37.88 -18.31
CA LEU A 778 8.86 -39.10 -19.04
C LEU A 778 9.42 -38.75 -20.42
N ASN A 779 10.56 -39.35 -20.74
CA ASN A 779 11.28 -39.14 -21.99
C ASN A 779 11.90 -40.44 -22.51
N GLY A 780 12.04 -40.56 -23.83
CA GLY A 780 12.69 -41.68 -24.51
C GLY A 780 11.83 -42.94 -24.62
N ASN A 781 12.49 -44.08 -24.75
CA ASN A 781 11.87 -45.40 -24.81
C ASN A 781 11.94 -46.06 -23.43
N THR A 782 10.81 -46.47 -22.87
CA THR A 782 10.78 -47.03 -21.51
C THR A 782 9.56 -47.93 -21.27
N ASP A 783 9.68 -48.83 -20.30
CA ASP A 783 8.56 -49.64 -19.80
C ASP A 783 7.84 -48.83 -18.73
N LEU A 784 6.58 -48.46 -18.99
CA LEU A 784 5.83 -47.51 -18.18
C LEU A 784 5.26 -48.18 -16.93
N PHE A 785 4.51 -49.26 -17.13
CA PHE A 785 3.88 -50.05 -16.08
C PHE A 785 3.45 -51.41 -16.63
N VAL A 786 3.14 -52.36 -15.73
CA VAL A 786 2.61 -53.68 -16.10
C VAL A 786 1.16 -53.79 -15.61
N LEU A 787 0.24 -54.08 -16.54
CA LEU A 787 -1.15 -54.40 -16.20
C LEU A 787 -1.26 -55.90 -15.93
N LYS A 788 -1.93 -56.26 -14.84
CA LYS A 788 -2.19 -57.66 -14.47
C LYS A 788 -3.69 -57.93 -14.53
N PHE A 789 -4.05 -58.92 -15.33
CA PHE A 789 -5.39 -59.50 -15.34
C PHE A 789 -5.32 -60.98 -14.95
N ARG A 790 -6.42 -61.53 -14.43
CA ARG A 790 -6.62 -62.96 -14.29
C ARG A 790 -7.54 -63.43 -15.42
N ALA A 791 -7.08 -64.39 -16.21
CA ALA A 791 -7.91 -65.02 -17.22
C ALA A 791 -8.99 -65.88 -16.54
N LYS A 792 -10.28 -65.64 -16.82
CA LYS A 792 -11.38 -66.43 -16.23
C LYS A 792 -11.65 -67.73 -17.00
N ARG A 793 -11.24 -67.77 -18.27
CA ARG A 793 -11.26 -68.95 -19.16
C ARG A 793 -10.05 -68.93 -20.08
N SER A 794 -9.90 -69.95 -20.92
CA SER A 794 -8.84 -69.94 -21.93
C SER A 794 -9.08 -68.79 -22.92
N VAL A 795 -8.12 -67.88 -23.04
CA VAL A 795 -8.24 -66.65 -23.84
C VAL A 795 -6.94 -66.38 -24.60
N THR A 796 -7.07 -65.85 -25.82
CA THR A 796 -5.96 -65.26 -26.56
C THR A 796 -6.00 -63.75 -26.35
N PHE A 797 -4.86 -63.14 -26.01
CA PHE A 797 -4.77 -61.71 -25.75
C PHE A 797 -5.09 -60.90 -27.01
N GLN A 798 -6.16 -60.10 -26.96
CA GLN A 798 -6.62 -59.27 -28.07
C GLN A 798 -7.01 -57.85 -27.63
N LEU A 799 -6.70 -57.47 -26.37
CA LEU A 799 -7.01 -56.14 -25.87
C LEU A 799 -6.21 -55.08 -26.63
N LYS A 800 -6.86 -53.97 -26.96
CA LYS A 800 -6.25 -52.84 -27.65
C LYS A 800 -6.33 -51.60 -26.77
N ALA A 801 -5.28 -50.80 -26.84
CA ALA A 801 -5.26 -49.45 -26.29
C ALA A 801 -6.09 -48.55 -27.20
N GLN A 802 -6.96 -47.74 -26.62
CA GLN A 802 -7.69 -46.65 -27.28
C GLN A 802 -7.67 -45.41 -26.40
N ASP A 803 -8.11 -44.26 -26.93
CA ASP A 803 -8.15 -42.98 -26.22
C ASP A 803 -6.82 -42.64 -25.54
N ILE A 804 -5.71 -42.83 -26.27
CA ILE A 804 -4.39 -42.59 -25.72
C ILE A 804 -4.16 -41.09 -25.72
N ILE A 805 -3.88 -40.52 -24.55
CA ILE A 805 -3.51 -39.12 -24.40
C ILE A 805 -2.20 -38.99 -23.63
N LEU A 806 -1.32 -38.13 -24.15
CA LEU A 806 -0.09 -37.70 -23.50
C LEU A 806 -0.18 -36.19 -23.30
N VAL A 807 0.19 -35.70 -22.12
CA VAL A 807 0.01 -34.28 -21.74
C VAL A 807 1.29 -33.73 -21.12
N ASP A 808 1.69 -32.51 -21.48
CA ASP A 808 2.81 -31.79 -20.83
C ASP A 808 2.36 -30.83 -19.71
N THR A 809 3.32 -30.19 -19.04
CA THR A 809 3.07 -29.22 -17.95
C THR A 809 2.38 -27.93 -18.42
N LYS A 810 2.32 -27.67 -19.73
CA LYS A 810 1.63 -26.51 -20.33
C LYS A 810 0.25 -26.90 -20.89
N LEU A 811 -0.22 -28.12 -20.59
CA LEU A 811 -1.47 -28.71 -21.10
C LEU A 811 -1.53 -28.73 -22.64
N ASN A 812 -0.40 -28.88 -23.32
CA ASN A 812 -0.44 -29.38 -24.70
C ASN A 812 -0.64 -30.90 -24.65
N SER A 813 -1.29 -31.47 -25.67
CA SER A 813 -1.57 -32.90 -25.71
C SER A 813 -1.35 -33.54 -27.08
N VAL A 814 -1.08 -34.84 -27.07
CA VAL A 814 -1.13 -35.72 -28.25
C VAL A 814 -2.22 -36.76 -28.01
N VAL A 815 -3.23 -36.78 -28.88
CA VAL A 815 -4.33 -37.74 -28.86
C VAL A 815 -4.13 -38.76 -29.99
N LYS A 816 -4.28 -40.06 -29.71
CA LYS A 816 -4.09 -41.15 -30.68
C LYS A 816 -5.13 -42.24 -30.61
#